data_AF-A0AAV6U054-F1
#
_entry.id   AF-A0AAV6U054-F1
#
_cell.length_a   1.000
_cell.length_b   1.000
_cell.length_c   1.000
_cell.angle_alpha   90.00
_cell.angle_beta   90.00
_cell.angle_gamma   90.00
#
_symmetry.space_group_name_H-M   'P 1'
#
loop_
_entity.id
_entity.type
_entity.pdbx_description
1 polymer ?
#
loop_
_entity_poly.entity_id
_entity_poly.type
_entity_poly.pdbx_seq_one_letter_code
_entity_poly.pdbx_strand_id
1 'polypeptide(L)'
;KNVSSRPWFREGDSYAQNKKAKRAFEALFTVTARIPETAEMAEFFPRSRSFVHAVLRKVIRPWIGHYFGKSYGKEEVNAYVTAFHDAVILYSLAVNETLSEGLTVKNFSVITQKMWNRTFEGITGNVSINEKGDRYVDYSLLDMDPDTGNFEVVANYYGVSQEFVDVPGRHIHWSGNRNTPPRDVPDCGFDGSLCADELFPQYVIVSSVLGSVIVIFTIMSFFIYRHFQLEAELASMTWKIRWEDITSQERRGGKGKQRSGSRQSLNRSIASSCPSEALSMADNKQIFVRNGYYKGIVVAIKVINKSRVDITRSLLLELKKMKDLQHEHIVRFVGCCVDVPQCCLVTEYCQKGSLQDILENEEIKLDSMFRFSLMHDVVKGMAYLHGSEIRSHGNLKSTNCVVDSRFVLKITDFGLHCLRDDSDEIDSYAHWRRKLWTAPEVLRMSRPPLEGTQKGDVYSFAIIAHEIVVRKGVFYTPTEHSPKEIVENVTYGGKPPFRPHLECCDDGLVQIIGRCWAEDPPERPDFHTLKNLIRKLNRENESGNILDNLLSRMEQYANNLESLVEERTADYLEEKRKAENLLYQLLPKSVASTLIKGESVTAEAFDGVTIYFSDIVGFTSLSAQSTPMQVIDLLNDLYTCFDSIIENFDVYKVETIGDAYMVVSGLPVRNGLLHAREIARMSLRLLDAVLSFRIKHRPNEQLKLRIGMHSGSCAAGVVGLKMPRFCLFGDTVNTASRMESNGLPLKIHVSSSTKQVLDTFKTFRLELRGEVEMKGKGKQTTYWLLGEDPAPESPIAEARETAKETNL
;
A
#
# COMPACT_ATOMS: atom_id res chain seq x y z
N LYS A 1 -32.67 -35.14 39.70
CA LYS A 1 -33.85 -35.51 38.87
C LYS A 1 -34.12 -36.98 39.13
N ASN A 2 -35.36 -37.30 39.50
CA ASN A 2 -35.86 -38.59 39.93
C ASN A 2 -35.14 -39.81 39.33
N VAL A 3 -34.62 -40.68 40.19
CA VAL A 3 -34.42 -42.10 39.86
C VAL A 3 -35.80 -42.76 39.91
N SER A 4 -36.72 -42.28 39.06
CA SER A 4 -37.91 -43.08 38.77
C SER A 4 -37.40 -44.30 38.02
N SER A 5 -37.84 -45.50 38.38
CA SER A 5 -37.47 -46.74 37.68
C SER A 5 -37.64 -46.64 36.15
N ARG A 6 -38.52 -45.76 35.68
CA ARG A 6 -38.80 -45.47 34.26
C ARG A 6 -38.59 -43.99 33.92
N PRO A 7 -37.34 -43.51 33.79
CA PRO A 7 -37.05 -42.09 33.54
C PRO A 7 -37.53 -41.62 32.15
N TRP A 8 -37.80 -42.56 31.24
CA TRP A 8 -38.35 -42.33 29.90
C TRP A 8 -39.87 -42.13 29.87
N PHE A 9 -40.60 -42.40 30.96
CA PHE A 9 -42.06 -42.36 30.98
C PHE A 9 -42.61 -41.09 31.64
N ARG A 10 -43.51 -40.39 30.94
CA ARG A 10 -44.30 -39.28 31.49
C ARG A 10 -45.79 -39.51 31.23
N GLU A 11 -46.59 -39.42 32.29
CA GLU A 11 -48.06 -39.66 32.22
C GLU A 11 -48.79 -38.67 31.29
N GLY A 12 -48.24 -37.47 31.08
CA GLY A 12 -48.83 -36.46 30.18
C GLY A 12 -48.43 -36.57 28.71
N ASP A 13 -47.47 -37.43 28.37
CA ASP A 13 -46.95 -37.57 27.00
C ASP A 13 -47.68 -38.68 26.23
N SER A 14 -47.76 -38.54 24.90
CA SER A 14 -48.40 -39.56 24.05
C SER A 14 -47.66 -40.90 24.11
N TYR A 15 -48.37 -42.01 23.88
CA TYR A 15 -47.77 -43.34 23.85
C TYR A 15 -46.60 -43.45 22.84
N ALA A 16 -46.72 -42.80 21.67
CA ALA A 16 -45.66 -42.80 20.66
C ALA A 16 -44.41 -42.04 21.12
N GLN A 17 -44.58 -40.92 21.83
CA GLN A 17 -43.46 -40.16 22.41
C GLN A 17 -42.78 -40.94 23.53
N ASN A 18 -43.54 -41.53 24.45
CA ASN A 18 -43.01 -42.39 25.52
C ASN A 18 -42.28 -43.61 24.94
N LYS A 19 -42.78 -44.21 23.85
CA LYS A 19 -42.11 -45.33 23.15
C LYS A 19 -40.81 -44.88 22.46
N LYS A 20 -40.79 -43.69 21.84
CA LYS A 20 -39.58 -43.12 21.25
C LYS A 20 -38.55 -42.76 22.32
N ALA A 21 -38.99 -42.24 23.46
CA ALA A 21 -38.15 -42.01 24.61
C ALA A 21 -37.58 -43.33 25.14
N LYS A 22 -38.42 -44.36 25.37
CA LYS A 22 -37.95 -45.69 25.81
C LYS A 22 -36.78 -46.19 24.97
N ARG A 23 -36.91 -46.15 23.63
CA ARG A 23 -35.83 -46.55 22.70
C ARG A 23 -34.55 -45.71 22.82
N ALA A 24 -34.67 -44.42 23.12
CA ALA A 24 -33.48 -43.58 23.33
C ALA A 24 -32.76 -43.93 24.64
N PHE A 25 -33.50 -44.37 25.66
CA PHE A 25 -32.94 -44.79 26.95
C PHE A 25 -32.39 -46.22 26.94
N GLU A 26 -32.70 -47.06 25.94
CA GLU A 26 -32.12 -48.41 25.76
C GLU A 26 -30.59 -48.38 25.51
N ALA A 27 -30.04 -47.27 25.01
CA ALA A 27 -28.60 -47.12 24.81
C ALA A 27 -27.91 -46.34 25.95
N LEU A 28 -28.66 -45.94 26.99
CA LEU A 28 -28.15 -45.09 28.05
C LEU A 28 -27.64 -45.94 29.22
N PHE A 29 -26.36 -45.81 29.53
CA PHE A 29 -25.84 -46.26 30.82
C PHE A 29 -25.88 -45.13 31.84
N THR A 30 -26.29 -45.45 33.07
CA THR A 30 -26.27 -44.49 34.18
C THR A 30 -25.28 -44.94 35.22
N VAL A 31 -24.26 -44.10 35.49
CA VAL A 31 -23.32 -44.33 36.58
C VAL A 31 -23.82 -43.56 37.80
N THR A 32 -23.99 -44.26 38.92
CA THR A 32 -24.40 -43.66 40.19
C THR A 32 -23.46 -44.08 41.30
N ALA A 33 -23.43 -43.35 42.41
CA ALA A 33 -22.77 -43.82 43.63
C ALA A 33 -23.35 -45.18 44.01
N ARG A 34 -22.50 -46.10 44.47
CA ARG A 34 -22.87 -47.50 44.65
C ARG A 34 -24.17 -47.66 45.45
N ILE A 35 -25.09 -48.42 44.86
CA ILE A 35 -26.33 -48.83 45.52
C ILE A 35 -26.06 -50.20 46.15
N PRO A 36 -26.25 -50.38 47.47
CA PRO A 36 -25.98 -51.66 48.12
C PRO A 36 -26.90 -52.77 47.59
N GLU A 37 -26.39 -54.00 47.53
CA GLU A 37 -27.17 -55.17 47.12
C GLU A 37 -28.26 -55.50 48.14
N THR A 38 -29.30 -56.25 47.75
CA THR A 38 -30.58 -56.37 48.47
C THR A 38 -30.48 -56.72 49.97
N ALA A 39 -29.43 -57.46 50.38
CA ALA A 39 -29.16 -57.78 51.78
C ALA A 39 -28.54 -56.60 52.56
N GLU A 40 -27.53 -55.94 52.00
CA GLU A 40 -26.93 -54.70 52.55
C GLU A 40 -27.93 -53.52 52.47
N MET A 41 -28.79 -53.53 51.44
CA MET A 41 -29.88 -52.58 51.23
C MET A 41 -30.84 -52.57 52.42
N ALA A 42 -31.13 -53.73 53.02
CA ALA A 42 -32.00 -53.84 54.18
C ALA A 42 -31.43 -53.16 55.44
N GLU A 43 -30.10 -53.04 55.55
CA GLU A 43 -29.42 -52.39 56.67
C GLU A 43 -29.09 -50.91 56.38
N PHE A 44 -28.73 -50.62 55.14
CA PHE A 44 -28.40 -49.27 54.64
C PHE A 44 -29.62 -48.35 54.56
N PHE A 45 -30.74 -48.85 54.01
CA PHE A 45 -31.93 -48.01 53.79
C PHE A 45 -32.52 -47.46 55.09
N PRO A 46 -32.64 -48.21 56.20
CA PRO A 46 -33.14 -47.65 57.47
C PRO A 46 -32.24 -46.56 58.07
N ARG A 47 -30.90 -46.75 58.08
CA ARG A 47 -29.93 -45.76 58.59
C ARG A 47 -29.95 -44.49 57.75
N SER A 48 -29.83 -44.61 56.43
CA SER A 48 -29.87 -43.47 55.51
C SER A 48 -31.23 -42.78 55.53
N ARG A 49 -32.34 -43.52 55.46
CA ARG A 49 -33.71 -42.97 55.47
C ARG A 49 -34.06 -42.30 56.80
N SER A 50 -33.59 -42.80 57.94
CA SER A 50 -33.83 -42.14 59.23
C SER A 50 -33.12 -40.79 59.32
N PHE A 51 -31.87 -40.70 58.86
CA PHE A 51 -31.12 -39.44 58.77
C PHE A 51 -31.77 -38.47 57.77
N VAL A 52 -32.06 -38.94 56.56
CA VAL A 52 -32.77 -38.19 55.51
C VAL A 52 -34.12 -37.66 56.01
N HIS A 53 -34.90 -38.49 56.70
CA HIS A 53 -36.18 -38.09 57.29
C HIS A 53 -36.00 -37.10 58.44
N ALA A 54 -34.93 -37.22 59.24
CA ALA A 54 -34.59 -36.25 60.27
C ALA A 54 -34.19 -34.89 59.67
N VAL A 55 -33.41 -34.87 58.58
CA VAL A 55 -33.05 -33.65 57.83
C VAL A 55 -34.28 -32.99 57.23
N LEU A 56 -35.13 -33.76 56.54
CA LEU A 56 -36.41 -33.26 55.98
C LEU A 56 -37.33 -32.69 57.06
N ARG A 57 -37.39 -33.33 58.24
CA ARG A 57 -38.23 -32.89 59.36
C ARG A 57 -37.69 -31.65 60.07
N LYS A 58 -36.37 -31.57 60.33
CA LYS A 58 -35.75 -30.49 61.11
C LYS A 58 -35.43 -29.23 60.31
N VAL A 59 -35.05 -29.37 59.04
CA VAL A 59 -34.53 -28.24 58.24
C VAL A 59 -35.54 -27.77 57.20
N ILE A 60 -36.14 -28.71 56.47
CA ILE A 60 -36.88 -28.38 55.23
C ILE A 60 -38.35 -28.06 55.51
N ARG A 61 -39.02 -28.82 56.39
CA ARG A 61 -40.45 -28.59 56.72
C ARG A 61 -40.75 -27.21 57.36
N PRO A 62 -39.97 -26.69 58.33
CA PRO A 62 -40.25 -25.38 58.91
C PRO A 62 -39.90 -24.21 57.97
N TRP A 63 -38.80 -24.33 57.20
CA TRP A 63 -38.28 -23.24 56.37
C TRP A 63 -39.04 -23.06 55.05
N ILE A 64 -39.46 -24.15 54.40
CA ILE A 64 -40.16 -24.09 53.09
C ILE A 64 -41.65 -23.80 53.25
N GLY A 65 -42.28 -24.26 54.34
CA GLY A 65 -43.69 -24.00 54.63
C GLY A 65 -44.00 -22.51 54.81
N HIS A 66 -43.03 -21.72 55.27
CA HIS A 66 -43.22 -20.30 55.56
C HIS A 66 -42.98 -19.37 54.35
N TYR A 67 -42.21 -19.80 53.34
CA TYR A 67 -41.81 -18.95 52.20
C TYR A 67 -42.37 -19.36 50.84
N PHE A 68 -42.70 -20.64 50.61
CA PHE A 68 -43.02 -21.11 49.24
C PHE A 68 -44.37 -21.81 49.06
N GLY A 69 -45.21 -21.91 50.12
CA GLY A 69 -46.63 -22.29 50.00
C GLY A 69 -46.93 -23.64 49.30
N LYS A 70 -45.92 -24.47 49.09
CA LYS A 70 -46.03 -25.77 48.40
C LYS A 70 -45.45 -26.87 49.28
N SER A 71 -46.28 -27.89 49.53
CA SER A 71 -45.81 -29.18 50.04
C SER A 71 -44.97 -29.84 48.96
N TYR A 72 -43.65 -29.86 49.14
CA TYR A 72 -42.79 -30.72 48.31
C TYR A 72 -43.26 -32.18 48.43
N GLY A 73 -43.33 -32.87 47.29
CA GLY A 73 -43.81 -34.25 47.19
C GLY A 73 -42.89 -35.25 47.91
N LYS A 74 -43.22 -36.55 47.78
CA LYS A 74 -42.40 -37.68 48.27
C LYS A 74 -41.07 -37.77 47.50
N GLU A 75 -40.21 -36.76 47.58
CA GLU A 75 -38.89 -36.77 46.95
C GLU A 75 -37.85 -37.39 47.89
N GLU A 76 -37.07 -38.31 47.33
CA GLU A 76 -35.94 -38.95 48.00
C GLU A 76 -34.78 -37.95 48.11
N VAL A 77 -34.13 -37.86 49.28
CA VAL A 77 -32.99 -36.96 49.47
C VAL A 77 -31.80 -37.46 48.66
N ASN A 78 -31.14 -36.53 47.99
CA ASN A 78 -30.00 -36.81 47.14
C ASN A 78 -28.84 -37.47 47.94
N ALA A 79 -28.24 -38.53 47.39
CA ALA A 79 -27.11 -39.25 48.00
C ALA A 79 -25.88 -38.36 48.28
N TYR A 80 -25.75 -37.19 47.65
CA TYR A 80 -24.72 -36.22 48.04
C TYR A 80 -24.88 -35.71 49.48
N VAL A 81 -26.09 -35.69 50.03
CA VAL A 81 -26.34 -35.25 51.42
C VAL A 81 -25.72 -36.21 52.42
N THR A 82 -25.72 -37.51 52.14
CA THR A 82 -25.03 -38.50 52.98
C THR A 82 -23.52 -38.37 52.88
N ALA A 83 -22.98 -37.98 51.72
CA ALA A 83 -21.54 -37.70 51.59
C ALA A 83 -21.09 -36.49 52.42
N PHE A 84 -21.90 -35.43 52.52
CA PHE A 84 -21.60 -34.31 53.42
C PHE A 84 -21.59 -34.73 54.89
N HIS A 85 -22.49 -35.63 55.28
CA HIS A 85 -22.49 -36.18 56.63
C HIS A 85 -21.19 -36.93 56.94
N ASP A 86 -20.72 -37.77 56.01
CA ASP A 86 -19.44 -38.46 56.15
C ASP A 86 -18.25 -37.50 56.22
N ALA A 87 -18.28 -36.41 55.45
CA ALA A 87 -17.23 -35.39 55.50
C ALA A 87 -17.14 -34.72 56.88
N VAL A 88 -18.28 -34.47 57.53
CA VAL A 88 -18.32 -33.95 58.92
C VAL A 88 -17.79 -34.98 59.90
N ILE A 89 -18.12 -36.27 59.74
CA ILE A 89 -17.54 -37.35 60.56
C ILE A 89 -16.01 -37.37 60.40
N LEU A 90 -15.51 -37.40 59.17
CA LEU A 90 -14.07 -37.39 58.88
C LEU A 90 -13.37 -36.21 59.54
N TYR A 91 -13.94 -35.01 59.41
CA TYR A 91 -13.42 -33.81 60.07
C TYR A 91 -13.44 -33.96 61.59
N SER A 92 -14.54 -34.46 62.17
CA SER A 92 -14.67 -34.65 63.62
C SER A 92 -13.64 -35.64 64.17
N LEU A 93 -13.34 -36.71 63.44
CA LEU A 93 -12.32 -37.69 63.80
C LEU A 93 -10.92 -37.06 63.78
N ALA A 94 -10.60 -36.32 62.73
CA ALA A 94 -9.31 -35.63 62.60
C ALA A 94 -9.12 -34.54 63.67
N VAL A 95 -10.17 -33.78 63.99
CA VAL A 95 -10.14 -32.78 65.07
C VAL A 95 -9.99 -33.44 66.44
N ASN A 96 -10.74 -34.50 66.73
CA ASN A 96 -10.65 -35.21 68.01
C ASN A 96 -9.24 -35.77 68.24
N GLU A 97 -8.64 -36.35 67.21
CA GLU A 97 -7.26 -36.84 67.23
C GLU A 97 -6.25 -35.70 67.45
N THR A 98 -6.44 -34.57 66.76
CA THR A 98 -5.62 -33.36 66.95
C THR A 98 -5.71 -32.82 68.38
N LEU A 99 -6.90 -32.80 68.97
CA LEU A 99 -7.13 -32.37 70.35
C LEU A 99 -6.52 -33.35 71.36
N SER A 100 -6.57 -34.66 71.10
CA SER A 100 -5.98 -35.68 71.97
C SER A 100 -4.46 -35.57 72.10
N GLU A 101 -3.81 -35.00 71.08
CA GLU A 101 -2.38 -34.68 71.06
C GLU A 101 -2.05 -33.28 71.65
N GLY A 102 -3.04 -32.57 72.20
CA GLY A 102 -2.88 -31.25 72.82
C GLY A 102 -2.74 -30.10 71.83
N LEU A 103 -2.98 -30.32 70.53
CA LEU A 103 -2.92 -29.29 69.49
C LEU A 103 -4.26 -28.54 69.40
N THR A 104 -4.21 -27.29 68.93
CA THR A 104 -5.42 -26.44 68.81
C THR A 104 -6.17 -26.66 67.49
N VAL A 105 -7.49 -26.48 67.50
CA VAL A 105 -8.38 -26.59 66.31
C VAL A 105 -8.06 -25.56 65.22
N LYS A 106 -7.26 -24.53 65.52
CA LYS A 106 -6.82 -23.51 64.55
C LYS A 106 -5.74 -24.01 63.58
N ASN A 107 -5.10 -25.15 63.87
CA ASN A 107 -4.04 -25.72 63.02
C ASN A 107 -4.65 -26.54 61.87
N PHE A 108 -5.25 -25.85 60.90
CA PHE A 108 -5.96 -26.47 59.78
C PHE A 108 -5.10 -27.41 58.94
N SER A 109 -3.80 -27.12 58.77
CA SER A 109 -2.90 -27.97 57.99
C SER A 109 -2.76 -29.37 58.60
N VAL A 110 -2.60 -29.46 59.92
CA VAL A 110 -2.47 -30.74 60.64
C VAL A 110 -3.79 -31.51 60.59
N ILE A 111 -4.92 -30.84 60.77
CA ILE A 111 -6.24 -31.47 60.70
C ILE A 111 -6.46 -32.05 59.31
N THR A 112 -6.19 -31.28 58.24
CA THR A 112 -6.34 -31.75 56.86
C THR A 112 -5.44 -32.94 56.57
N GLN A 113 -4.18 -32.92 57.03
CA GLN A 113 -3.25 -34.04 56.83
C GLN A 113 -3.75 -35.33 57.51
N LYS A 114 -4.37 -35.21 58.70
CA LYS A 114 -4.98 -36.35 59.42
C LYS A 114 -6.29 -36.85 58.82
N MET A 115 -6.87 -36.12 57.87
CA MET A 115 -8.03 -36.59 57.10
C MET A 115 -7.62 -37.52 55.95
N TRP A 116 -6.36 -37.49 55.53
CA TRP A 116 -5.87 -38.27 54.38
C TRP A 116 -5.46 -39.68 54.79
N ASN A 117 -5.43 -40.59 53.81
CA ASN A 117 -5.00 -41.98 53.94
C ASN A 117 -5.65 -42.75 55.11
N ARG A 118 -6.98 -42.66 55.24
CA ARG A 118 -7.72 -43.33 56.32
C ARG A 118 -9.06 -43.88 55.88
N THR A 119 -9.49 -44.92 56.57
CA THR A 119 -10.81 -45.51 56.41
C THR A 119 -11.61 -45.35 57.70
N PHE A 120 -12.90 -45.02 57.59
CA PHE A 120 -13.81 -44.88 58.73
C PHE A 120 -15.22 -45.34 58.36
N GLU A 121 -16.02 -45.71 59.35
CA GLU A 121 -17.43 -46.06 59.15
C GLU A 121 -18.26 -44.77 59.08
N GLY A 122 -18.78 -44.46 57.88
CA GLY A 122 -19.70 -43.36 57.62
C GLY A 122 -21.14 -43.84 57.52
N ILE A 123 -22.07 -42.90 57.30
CA ILE A 123 -23.49 -43.24 57.06
C ILE A 123 -23.68 -43.92 55.70
N THR A 124 -22.73 -43.74 54.77
CA THR A 124 -22.72 -44.44 53.48
C THR A 124 -22.02 -45.81 53.52
N GLY A 125 -21.59 -46.28 54.69
CA GLY A 125 -20.78 -47.48 54.86
C GLY A 125 -19.31 -47.14 55.12
N ASN A 126 -18.39 -48.07 54.83
CA ASN A 126 -16.96 -47.82 54.98
C ASN A 126 -16.47 -46.81 53.94
N VAL A 127 -15.93 -45.69 54.42
CA VAL A 127 -15.41 -44.60 53.59
C VAL A 127 -13.90 -44.58 53.70
N SER A 128 -13.21 -44.72 52.56
CA SER A 128 -11.74 -44.64 52.47
C SER A 128 -11.31 -43.37 51.76
N ILE A 129 -10.36 -42.64 52.35
CA ILE A 129 -9.72 -41.46 51.80
C ILE A 129 -8.28 -41.84 51.44
N ASN A 130 -7.85 -41.50 50.23
CA ASN A 130 -6.52 -41.80 49.73
C ASN A 130 -5.46 -40.83 50.29
N GLU A 131 -4.19 -41.06 49.93
CA GLU A 131 -3.04 -40.24 50.36
C GLU A 131 -3.10 -38.78 49.90
N LYS A 132 -3.85 -38.48 48.83
CA LYS A 132 -4.04 -37.13 48.28
C LYS A 132 -5.24 -36.40 48.88
N GLY A 133 -6.01 -37.08 49.76
CA GLY A 133 -7.23 -36.54 50.34
C GLY A 133 -8.49 -36.76 49.53
N ASP A 134 -8.43 -37.53 48.45
CA ASP A 134 -9.61 -37.88 47.66
C ASP A 134 -10.28 -39.12 48.21
N ARG A 135 -11.62 -39.15 48.19
CA ARG A 135 -12.40 -40.33 48.57
C ARG A 135 -12.31 -41.39 47.48
N TYR A 136 -12.00 -42.63 47.87
CA TYR A 136 -12.30 -43.79 47.03
C TYR A 136 -13.81 -43.97 46.99
N VAL A 137 -14.41 -43.73 45.82
CA VAL A 137 -15.86 -43.82 45.62
C VAL A 137 -16.17 -45.10 44.86
N ASP A 138 -17.10 -45.88 45.43
CA ASP A 138 -17.69 -47.02 44.74
C ASP A 138 -18.83 -46.54 43.85
N TYR A 139 -18.93 -47.12 42.66
CA TYR A 139 -19.97 -46.78 41.68
C TYR A 139 -20.77 -48.02 41.28
N SER A 140 -22.06 -47.83 40.99
CA SER A 140 -22.90 -48.82 40.34
C SER A 140 -23.22 -48.37 38.93
N LEU A 141 -23.04 -49.27 37.96
CA LEU A 141 -23.47 -49.11 36.59
C LEU A 141 -24.89 -49.65 36.45
N LEU A 142 -25.80 -48.78 36.03
CA LEU A 142 -27.18 -49.14 35.73
C LEU A 142 -27.38 -49.19 34.22
N ASP A 143 -28.00 -50.27 33.79
CA ASP A 143 -28.48 -50.48 32.42
C ASP A 143 -29.99 -50.71 32.45
N MET A 144 -30.67 -50.32 31.37
CA MET A 144 -32.11 -50.52 31.27
C MET A 144 -32.40 -51.90 30.71
N ASP A 145 -33.14 -52.71 31.46
CA ASP A 145 -33.69 -53.94 30.94
C ASP A 145 -34.68 -53.61 29.80
N PRO A 146 -34.45 -54.09 28.56
CA PRO A 146 -35.28 -53.76 27.41
C PRO A 146 -36.72 -54.24 27.55
N ASP A 147 -36.94 -55.36 28.25
CA ASP A 147 -38.26 -55.97 28.42
C ASP A 147 -39.08 -55.22 29.47
N THR A 148 -38.54 -55.07 30.68
CA THR A 148 -39.25 -54.40 31.79
C THR A 148 -39.23 -52.88 31.70
N GLY A 149 -38.25 -52.32 30.98
CA GLY A 149 -37.99 -50.88 30.85
C GLY A 149 -37.49 -50.22 32.14
N ASN A 150 -37.01 -51.01 33.10
CA ASN A 150 -36.49 -50.50 34.36
C ASN A 150 -34.96 -50.49 34.34
N PHE A 151 -34.36 -49.46 34.96
CA PHE A 151 -32.92 -49.43 35.17
C PHE A 151 -32.53 -50.34 36.34
N GLU A 152 -31.63 -51.28 36.09
CA GLU A 152 -31.12 -52.22 37.08
C GLU A 152 -29.59 -52.11 37.18
N VAL A 153 -29.04 -52.39 38.37
CA VAL A 153 -27.60 -52.46 38.56
C VAL A 153 -27.07 -53.73 37.90
N VAL A 154 -26.21 -53.56 36.90
CA VAL A 154 -25.60 -54.65 36.12
C VAL A 154 -24.14 -54.90 36.50
N ALA A 155 -23.45 -53.91 37.04
CA ALA A 155 -22.07 -54.04 37.51
C ALA A 155 -21.74 -53.01 38.59
N ASN A 156 -20.73 -53.32 39.41
CA ASN A 156 -20.23 -52.47 40.49
C ASN A 156 -18.72 -52.25 40.34
N TYR A 157 -18.30 -50.99 40.48
CA TYR A 157 -16.90 -50.61 40.58
C TYR A 157 -16.55 -50.30 42.03
N TYR A 158 -15.53 -50.99 42.56
CA TYR A 158 -15.02 -50.78 43.91
C TYR A 158 -13.80 -49.87 43.85
N GLY A 159 -13.91 -48.66 44.42
CA GLY A 159 -12.90 -47.62 44.26
C GLY A 159 -11.57 -47.97 44.94
N VAL A 160 -11.61 -48.73 46.04
CA VAL A 160 -10.42 -49.12 46.80
C VAL A 160 -9.63 -50.22 46.10
N SER A 161 -10.28 -51.28 45.62
CA SER A 161 -9.61 -52.37 44.88
C SER A 161 -9.40 -52.05 43.40
N GLN A 162 -10.07 -51.01 42.88
CA GLN A 162 -10.12 -50.66 41.46
C GLN A 162 -10.68 -51.79 40.59
N GLU A 163 -11.56 -52.62 41.15
CA GLU A 163 -12.16 -53.75 40.47
C GLU A 163 -13.55 -53.42 39.96
N PHE A 164 -13.81 -53.82 38.71
CA PHE A 164 -15.13 -53.79 38.09
C PHE A 164 -15.72 -55.20 38.10
N VAL A 165 -16.82 -55.39 38.82
CA VAL A 165 -17.42 -56.70 39.09
C VAL A 165 -18.85 -56.70 38.55
N ASP A 166 -19.13 -57.61 37.62
CA ASP A 166 -20.48 -57.81 37.08
C ASP A 166 -21.40 -58.45 38.13
N VAL A 167 -22.67 -58.02 38.17
CA VAL A 167 -23.67 -58.59 39.06
C VAL A 167 -24.13 -59.95 38.51
N PRO A 168 -24.03 -61.05 39.29
CA PRO A 168 -24.42 -62.38 38.81
C PRO A 168 -25.86 -62.44 38.32
N GLY A 169 -26.07 -63.00 37.13
CA GLY A 169 -27.40 -63.16 36.52
C GLY A 169 -27.95 -61.91 35.83
N ARG A 170 -27.17 -60.81 35.80
CA ARG A 170 -27.48 -59.60 35.02
C ARG A 170 -26.37 -59.34 34.01
N HIS A 171 -26.76 -58.88 32.83
CA HIS A 171 -25.81 -58.63 31.73
C HIS A 171 -25.99 -57.20 31.20
N ILE A 172 -24.88 -56.60 30.77
CA ILE A 172 -24.87 -55.30 30.10
C ILE A 172 -25.37 -55.48 28.66
N HIS A 173 -26.40 -54.74 28.27
CA HIS A 173 -26.95 -54.77 26.91
C HIS A 173 -26.25 -53.75 26.03
N TRP A 174 -25.40 -54.23 25.13
CA TRP A 174 -24.73 -53.36 24.18
C TRP A 174 -25.62 -53.07 22.97
N SER A 175 -25.66 -51.80 22.56
CA SER A 175 -26.43 -51.34 21.41
C SER A 175 -26.13 -52.15 20.14
N GLY A 176 -27.19 -52.53 19.41
CA GLY A 176 -27.08 -53.35 18.20
C GLY A 176 -26.96 -54.86 18.44
N ASN A 177 -27.45 -55.37 19.57
CA ASN A 177 -27.42 -56.78 19.98
C ASN A 177 -26.00 -57.36 20.02
N ARG A 178 -25.02 -56.55 20.47
CA ARG A 178 -23.64 -57.01 20.63
C ARG A 178 -23.50 -57.74 21.96
N ASN A 179 -22.78 -58.86 21.96
CA ASN A 179 -22.48 -59.61 23.19
C ASN A 179 -21.22 -59.10 23.91
N THR A 180 -20.50 -58.16 23.29
CA THR A 180 -19.24 -57.61 23.80
C THR A 180 -19.27 -56.08 23.75
N PRO A 181 -18.52 -55.39 24.63
CA PRO A 181 -18.38 -53.95 24.58
C PRO A 181 -17.95 -53.49 23.19
N PRO A 182 -18.50 -52.37 22.69
CA PRO A 182 -17.98 -51.72 21.49
C PRO A 182 -16.52 -51.31 21.73
N ARG A 183 -15.71 -51.27 20.67
CA ARG A 183 -14.36 -50.74 20.76
C ARG A 183 -14.41 -49.25 21.15
N ASP A 184 -13.46 -48.82 21.98
CA ASP A 184 -13.31 -47.42 22.41
C ASP A 184 -13.18 -46.46 21.23
N VAL A 185 -12.60 -46.94 20.13
CA VAL A 185 -12.54 -46.26 18.83
C VAL A 185 -13.00 -47.25 17.75
N PRO A 186 -13.95 -46.88 16.86
CA PRO A 186 -14.30 -47.69 15.70
C PRO A 186 -13.08 -47.96 14.82
N ASP A 187 -13.07 -49.07 14.07
CA ASP A 187 -11.92 -49.46 13.24
C ASP A 187 -11.54 -48.40 12.19
N CYS A 188 -12.49 -47.58 11.77
CA CYS A 188 -12.30 -46.47 10.86
C CYS A 188 -12.05 -45.10 11.53
N GLY A 189 -11.98 -45.04 12.86
CA GLY A 189 -12.06 -43.77 13.60
C GLY A 189 -13.47 -43.19 13.59
N PHE A 190 -13.78 -42.26 14.51
CA PHE A 190 -15.11 -41.64 14.58
C PHE A 190 -15.43 -40.73 13.38
N ASP A 191 -14.39 -40.27 12.67
CA ASP A 191 -14.44 -39.40 11.50
C ASP A 191 -14.08 -40.12 10.18
N GLY A 192 -13.84 -41.44 10.22
CA GLY A 192 -13.46 -42.23 9.04
C GLY A 192 -11.99 -42.12 8.64
N SER A 193 -11.14 -41.43 9.42
CA SER A 193 -9.74 -41.12 9.09
C SER A 193 -8.78 -42.32 9.14
N LEU A 194 -9.17 -43.44 9.77
CA LEU A 194 -8.31 -44.61 10.00
C LEU A 194 -8.64 -45.82 9.11
N CYS A 195 -9.54 -45.66 8.13
CA CYS A 195 -9.77 -46.70 7.12
C CYS A 195 -8.51 -46.97 6.29
N ALA A 196 -8.11 -48.24 6.16
CA ALA A 196 -7.09 -48.67 5.21
C ALA A 196 -7.72 -48.84 3.81
N ASP A 197 -7.32 -48.01 2.85
CA ASP A 197 -7.76 -48.11 1.44
C ASP A 197 -7.16 -49.36 0.77
N GLU A 198 -7.99 -50.38 0.52
CA GLU A 198 -7.64 -51.46 -0.41
C GLU A 198 -7.84 -51.02 -1.87
N LEU A 199 -6.71 -50.95 -2.60
CA LEU A 199 -6.52 -50.80 -4.05
C LEU A 199 -7.17 -49.59 -4.75
N PHE A 200 -6.31 -48.66 -5.17
CA PHE A 200 -6.57 -47.48 -5.98
C PHE A 200 -7.57 -47.68 -7.13
N PRO A 201 -8.77 -47.09 -7.06
CA PRO A 201 -9.73 -47.10 -8.15
C PRO A 201 -9.29 -46.16 -9.29
N GLN A 202 -9.68 -46.47 -10.54
CA GLN A 202 -9.23 -45.84 -11.78
C GLN A 202 -9.33 -44.30 -11.80
N TYR A 203 -10.22 -43.70 -11.02
CA TYR A 203 -10.32 -42.26 -10.84
C TYR A 203 -9.13 -41.65 -10.08
N VAL A 204 -8.45 -42.39 -9.21
CA VAL A 204 -7.27 -41.90 -8.49
C VAL A 204 -6.05 -41.81 -9.41
N ILE A 205 -5.84 -42.78 -10.32
CA ILE A 205 -4.79 -42.69 -11.35
C ILE A 205 -5.08 -41.52 -12.29
N VAL A 206 -6.33 -41.37 -12.75
CA VAL A 206 -6.72 -40.24 -13.61
C VAL A 206 -6.58 -38.90 -12.87
N SER A 207 -6.97 -38.81 -11.60
CA SER A 207 -6.85 -37.58 -10.80
C SER A 207 -5.40 -37.25 -10.42
N SER A 208 -4.55 -38.26 -10.21
CA SER A 208 -3.12 -38.08 -9.92
C SER A 208 -2.34 -37.68 -11.18
N VAL A 209 -2.65 -38.29 -12.33
CA VAL A 209 -2.11 -37.86 -13.63
C VAL A 209 -2.62 -36.46 -13.98
N LEU A 210 -3.90 -36.17 -13.78
CA LEU A 210 -4.47 -34.83 -14.01
C LEU A 210 -3.86 -33.79 -13.05
N GLY A 211 -3.67 -34.13 -11.78
CA GLY A 211 -3.02 -33.29 -10.78
C GLY A 211 -1.56 -33.02 -11.14
N SER A 212 -0.82 -34.05 -11.57
CA SER A 212 0.56 -33.92 -12.03
C SER A 212 0.66 -33.06 -13.29
N VAL A 213 -0.28 -33.25 -14.23
CA VAL A 213 -0.39 -32.44 -15.44
C VAL A 213 -0.72 -30.98 -15.08
N ILE A 214 -1.62 -30.72 -14.13
CA ILE A 214 -1.91 -29.36 -13.64
C ILE A 214 -0.69 -28.75 -12.95
N VAL A 215 0.07 -29.50 -12.15
CA VAL A 215 1.31 -29.01 -11.54
C VAL A 215 2.36 -28.69 -12.61
N ILE A 216 2.52 -29.54 -13.60
CA ILE A 216 3.43 -29.28 -14.73
C ILE A 216 2.95 -28.08 -15.55
N PHE A 217 1.65 -27.97 -15.85
CA PHE A 217 1.08 -26.82 -16.56
C PHE A 217 1.18 -25.54 -15.76
N THR A 218 1.05 -25.57 -14.44
CA THR A 218 1.21 -24.37 -13.59
C THR A 218 2.68 -23.97 -13.49
N ILE A 219 3.61 -24.91 -13.39
CA ILE A 219 5.05 -24.63 -13.45
C ILE A 219 5.44 -24.10 -14.84
N MET A 220 5.00 -24.74 -15.92
CA MET A 220 5.23 -24.29 -17.29
C MET A 220 4.57 -22.95 -17.56
N SER A 221 3.33 -22.73 -17.10
CA SER A 221 2.64 -21.45 -17.20
C SER A 221 3.34 -20.37 -16.39
N PHE A 222 3.92 -20.69 -15.22
CA PHE A 222 4.76 -19.76 -14.47
C PHE A 222 6.05 -19.41 -15.22
N PHE A 223 6.74 -20.39 -15.82
CA PHE A 223 7.93 -20.13 -16.64
C PHE A 223 7.61 -19.36 -17.92
N ILE A 224 6.49 -19.69 -18.58
CA ILE A 224 5.98 -18.99 -19.75
C ILE A 224 5.55 -17.57 -19.37
N TYR A 225 4.85 -17.39 -18.26
CA TYR A 225 4.47 -16.08 -17.72
C TYR A 225 5.70 -15.25 -17.36
N ARG A 226 6.68 -15.84 -16.67
CA ARG A 226 7.95 -15.18 -16.35
C ARG A 226 8.73 -14.85 -17.63
N HIS A 227 8.71 -15.73 -18.63
CA HIS A 227 9.31 -15.48 -19.93
C HIS A 227 8.60 -14.33 -20.66
N PHE A 228 7.27 -14.33 -20.69
CA PHE A 228 6.47 -13.24 -21.25
C PHE A 228 6.64 -11.94 -20.48
N GLN A 229 6.76 -11.97 -19.16
CA GLN A 229 7.01 -10.79 -18.34
C GLN A 229 8.41 -10.23 -18.60
N LEU A 230 9.43 -11.08 -18.73
CA LEU A 230 10.78 -10.66 -19.11
C LEU A 230 10.81 -10.09 -20.54
N GLU A 231 10.12 -10.73 -21.50
CA GLU A 231 9.96 -10.24 -22.87
C GLU A 231 9.17 -8.93 -22.90
N ALA A 232 8.12 -8.77 -22.08
CA ALA A 232 7.36 -7.53 -21.95
C ALA A 232 8.20 -6.42 -21.31
N GLU A 233 9.04 -6.72 -20.32
CA GLU A 233 9.97 -5.77 -19.74
C GLU A 233 11.06 -5.36 -20.73
N LEU A 234 11.58 -6.28 -21.55
CA LEU A 234 12.53 -5.99 -22.63
C LEU A 234 11.86 -5.16 -23.75
N ALA A 235 10.61 -5.49 -24.09
CA ALA A 235 9.80 -4.78 -25.08
C ALA A 235 9.33 -3.40 -24.62
N SER A 236 9.26 -3.14 -23.32
CA SER A 236 8.85 -1.84 -22.78
C SER A 236 9.86 -0.72 -23.10
N MET A 237 11.05 -1.06 -23.63
CA MET A 237 12.07 -0.14 -24.14
C MET A 237 12.29 1.08 -23.23
N THR A 238 12.22 0.90 -21.91
CA THR A 238 12.20 2.02 -20.97
C THR A 238 13.54 2.77 -20.92
N TRP A 239 14.60 2.23 -21.52
CA TRP A 239 15.89 2.86 -21.75
C TRP A 239 15.91 3.76 -23.00
N LYS A 240 14.94 3.62 -23.92
CA LYS A 240 14.88 4.38 -25.16
C LYS A 240 14.40 5.80 -24.86
N ILE A 241 15.22 6.77 -25.24
CA ILE A 241 14.92 8.20 -25.15
C ILE A 241 14.74 8.73 -26.56
N ARG A 242 13.69 9.51 -26.80
CA ARG A 242 13.55 10.25 -28.07
C ARG A 242 14.35 11.53 -27.97
N TRP A 243 15.02 11.90 -29.05
CA TRP A 243 15.82 13.13 -29.10
C TRP A 243 15.00 14.38 -28.75
N GLU A 244 13.73 14.42 -29.14
CA GLU A 244 12.78 15.51 -28.84
C GLU A 244 12.55 15.74 -27.34
N ASP A 245 12.68 14.69 -26.51
CA ASP A 245 12.51 14.79 -25.06
C ASP A 245 13.73 15.43 -24.37
N ILE A 246 14.83 15.64 -25.12
CA ILE A 246 16.07 16.26 -24.64
C ILE A 246 16.10 17.72 -25.09
N THR A 247 15.82 18.65 -24.16
CA THR A 247 15.84 20.08 -24.47
C THR A 247 17.25 20.65 -24.29
N SER A 248 17.79 21.29 -25.33
CA SER A 248 18.97 22.15 -25.22
C SER A 248 18.57 23.53 -24.69
N GLN A 249 19.35 24.09 -23.77
CA GLN A 249 19.09 25.38 -23.15
C GLN A 249 19.05 26.53 -24.19
N GLU A 250 17.87 26.90 -24.67
CA GLU A 250 17.64 28.26 -25.18
C GLU A 250 17.38 29.18 -23.98
N ARG A 251 18.33 30.07 -23.68
CA ARG A 251 18.09 31.21 -22.78
C ARG A 251 16.92 32.04 -23.32
N ARG A 252 15.73 31.91 -22.71
CA ARG A 252 14.64 32.88 -22.83
C ARG A 252 14.56 33.77 -21.58
N GLY A 253 15.13 34.96 -21.72
CA GLY A 253 14.49 36.23 -21.35
C GLY A 253 14.44 36.66 -19.87
N GLY A 254 15.53 37.25 -19.37
CA GLY A 254 15.50 38.29 -18.34
C GLY A 254 16.20 39.55 -18.88
N LYS A 255 15.48 40.67 -18.97
CA LYS A 255 15.98 41.95 -19.50
C LYS A 255 17.10 42.50 -18.60
N GLY A 256 18.33 42.53 -19.11
CA GLY A 256 19.46 43.27 -18.55
C GLY A 256 20.43 43.64 -19.67
N LYS A 257 20.58 44.94 -19.93
CA LYS A 257 21.43 45.49 -20.99
C LYS A 257 22.87 44.98 -20.87
N GLN A 258 23.43 44.40 -21.93
CA GLN A 258 24.82 44.62 -22.32
C GLN A 258 25.02 44.32 -23.81
N ARG A 259 25.98 45.04 -24.39
CA ARG A 259 26.00 45.56 -25.76
C ARG A 259 26.31 44.53 -26.84
N SER A 260 25.71 44.83 -27.99
CA SER A 260 25.98 44.39 -29.36
C SER A 260 27.42 43.94 -29.66
N GLY A 261 27.54 42.73 -30.19
CA GLY A 261 28.66 42.22 -31.00
C GLY A 261 28.07 41.21 -31.99
N SER A 262 28.31 41.43 -33.28
CA SER A 262 27.60 40.91 -34.45
C SER A 262 27.36 39.39 -34.47
N ARG A 263 26.11 39.00 -34.73
CA ARG A 263 25.72 37.70 -35.26
C ARG A 263 25.66 37.74 -36.79
N GLN A 264 25.88 36.57 -37.39
CA GLN A 264 25.90 36.23 -38.83
C GLN A 264 27.29 36.42 -39.43
N SER A 265 27.94 35.40 -40.00
CA SER A 265 27.44 34.20 -40.68
C SER A 265 28.58 33.17 -40.79
N LEU A 266 28.24 31.87 -40.82
CA LEU A 266 28.65 30.91 -41.86
C LEU A 266 28.23 29.49 -41.46
N ASN A 267 27.16 29.02 -42.11
CA ASN A 267 27.04 27.61 -42.45
C ASN A 267 28.28 27.21 -43.25
N ARG A 268 29.09 26.30 -42.71
CA ARG A 268 29.86 25.39 -43.56
C ARG A 268 30.03 24.07 -42.82
N SER A 269 29.44 23.05 -43.43
CA SER A 269 29.81 21.65 -43.34
C SER A 269 31.26 21.43 -42.87
N ILE A 270 31.44 20.71 -41.76
CA ILE A 270 32.66 19.94 -41.51
C ILE A 270 32.21 18.50 -41.29
N ALA A 271 32.05 17.81 -42.41
CA ALA A 271 32.48 16.43 -42.48
C ALA A 271 34.01 16.43 -42.45
N SER A 272 34.56 15.32 -41.98
CA SER A 272 35.97 14.92 -41.99
C SER A 272 36.94 15.74 -41.12
N SER A 273 37.69 14.97 -40.32
CA SER A 273 39.06 15.25 -39.86
C SER A 273 39.31 16.61 -39.21
N CYS A 274 39.65 16.59 -37.91
CA CYS A 274 40.40 17.69 -37.33
C CYS A 274 41.62 17.17 -36.58
N PRO A 275 42.73 17.93 -36.68
CA PRO A 275 44.09 17.42 -36.77
C PRO A 275 44.85 17.64 -35.47
N SER A 276 45.92 16.87 -35.30
CA SER A 276 46.96 17.15 -34.32
C SER A 276 47.58 18.53 -34.57
N GLU A 277 47.67 19.30 -33.48
CA GLU A 277 48.73 20.25 -33.12
C GLU A 277 49.19 21.30 -34.15
N ALA A 278 48.86 22.56 -33.86
CA ALA A 278 49.85 23.62 -33.57
C ALA A 278 49.13 24.95 -33.33
N LEU A 279 48.89 25.31 -32.06
CA LEU A 279 48.86 26.71 -31.61
C LEU A 279 49.06 26.77 -30.10
N SER A 280 50.31 27.10 -29.78
CA SER A 280 50.80 27.82 -28.60
C SER A 280 49.75 28.54 -27.75
N MET A 281 49.87 28.35 -26.44
CA MET A 281 49.76 29.38 -25.38
C MET A 281 48.73 30.50 -25.62
N ALA A 282 47.46 30.22 -25.34
CA ALA A 282 46.49 31.14 -24.73
C ALA A 282 45.11 30.47 -24.72
N ASP A 283 44.29 30.80 -23.72
CA ASP A 283 42.93 30.29 -23.45
C ASP A 283 42.81 28.84 -22.93
N ASN A 284 42.90 28.70 -21.60
CA ASN A 284 42.28 27.62 -20.82
C ASN A 284 40.76 27.57 -21.08
N LYS A 285 40.32 26.85 -22.12
CA LYS A 285 38.91 26.48 -22.28
C LYS A 285 38.74 24.99 -22.01
N GLN A 286 38.29 24.67 -20.79
CA GLN A 286 37.82 23.34 -20.41
C GLN A 286 36.79 22.83 -21.43
N ILE A 287 37.07 21.68 -22.03
CA ILE A 287 36.18 21.02 -22.99
C ILE A 287 35.08 20.32 -22.19
N PHE A 288 34.01 21.04 -21.87
CA PHE A 288 32.86 20.46 -21.16
C PHE A 288 32.11 19.45 -22.05
N VAL A 289 31.82 18.28 -21.51
CA VAL A 289 30.91 17.29 -22.12
C VAL A 289 29.57 17.95 -22.44
N ARG A 290 29.03 17.69 -23.63
CA ARG A 290 27.73 18.21 -24.06
C ARG A 290 26.65 17.81 -23.06
N ASN A 291 25.90 18.78 -22.54
CA ASN A 291 24.81 18.56 -21.61
C ASN A 291 23.45 18.93 -22.23
N GLY A 292 22.38 18.48 -21.59
CA GLY A 292 21.01 18.84 -21.93
C GLY A 292 20.07 18.56 -20.75
N TYR A 293 18.79 18.87 -20.92
CA TYR A 293 17.77 18.56 -19.91
C TYR A 293 16.88 17.44 -20.40
N TYR A 294 16.73 16.40 -19.59
CA TYR A 294 15.77 15.32 -19.82
C TYR A 294 14.85 15.23 -18.60
N LYS A 295 13.53 15.42 -18.80
CA LYS A 295 12.53 15.49 -17.71
C LYS A 295 12.91 16.45 -16.58
N GLY A 296 13.48 17.61 -16.93
CA GLY A 296 13.91 18.64 -15.98
C GLY A 296 15.24 18.38 -15.26
N ILE A 297 15.92 17.26 -15.51
CA ILE A 297 17.22 16.93 -14.91
C ILE A 297 18.34 17.17 -15.92
N VAL A 298 19.45 17.77 -15.48
CA VAL A 298 20.65 17.95 -16.31
C VAL A 298 21.31 16.59 -16.54
N VAL A 299 21.51 16.24 -17.80
CA VAL A 299 22.09 14.98 -18.25
C VAL A 299 23.29 15.23 -19.17
N ALA A 300 24.25 14.31 -19.13
CA ALA A 300 25.39 14.28 -20.04
C ALA A 300 24.99 13.51 -21.32
N ILE A 301 25.31 14.07 -22.48
CA ILE A 301 24.95 13.52 -23.79
C ILE A 301 26.23 13.17 -24.54
N LYS A 302 26.44 11.88 -24.77
CA LYS A 302 27.56 11.37 -25.56
C LYS A 302 27.05 10.91 -26.93
N VAL A 303 27.46 11.58 -27.99
CA VAL A 303 27.04 11.28 -29.36
C VAL A 303 27.71 9.99 -29.83
N ILE A 304 26.94 9.10 -30.47
CA ILE A 304 27.44 7.88 -31.11
C ILE A 304 27.48 8.14 -32.61
N ASN A 305 28.67 8.09 -33.20
CA ASN A 305 28.87 8.26 -34.64
C ASN A 305 28.72 6.91 -35.37
N LYS A 306 27.51 6.35 -35.39
CA LYS A 306 27.18 5.17 -36.21
C LYS A 306 26.02 5.47 -37.15
N SER A 307 26.22 5.15 -38.43
CA SER A 307 25.21 5.35 -39.49
C SER A 307 23.98 4.45 -39.32
N ARG A 308 24.16 3.29 -38.66
CA ARG A 308 23.09 2.35 -38.32
C ARG A 308 23.46 1.60 -37.04
N VAL A 309 22.50 1.49 -36.13
CA VAL A 309 22.62 0.69 -34.91
C VAL A 309 21.57 -0.41 -34.96
N ASP A 310 22.01 -1.66 -35.21
CA ASP A 310 21.12 -2.81 -35.16
C ASP A 310 20.93 -3.24 -33.70
N ILE A 311 19.69 -3.14 -33.21
CA ILE A 311 19.33 -3.51 -31.85
C ILE A 311 19.20 -5.04 -31.78
N THR A 312 20.28 -5.71 -31.38
CA THR A 312 20.30 -7.16 -31.15
C THR A 312 19.81 -7.50 -29.75
N ARG A 313 19.39 -8.76 -29.54
CA ARG A 313 18.95 -9.26 -28.21
C ARG A 313 20.04 -9.11 -27.15
N SER A 314 21.31 -9.36 -27.50
CA SER A 314 22.44 -9.18 -26.59
C SER A 314 22.63 -7.73 -26.16
N LEU A 315 22.50 -6.78 -27.09
CA LEU A 315 22.58 -5.35 -26.79
C LEU A 315 21.41 -4.87 -25.92
N LEU A 316 20.19 -5.38 -26.13
CA LEU A 316 19.03 -5.07 -25.28
C LEU A 316 19.22 -5.54 -23.84
N LEU A 317 19.76 -6.75 -23.67
CA LEU A 317 20.09 -7.29 -22.35
C LEU A 317 21.16 -6.42 -21.67
N GLU A 318 22.19 -6.01 -22.39
CA GLU A 318 23.24 -5.13 -21.87
C GLU A 318 22.69 -3.74 -21.49
N LEU A 319 21.85 -3.12 -22.32
CA LEU A 319 21.18 -1.85 -22.03
C LEU A 319 20.28 -1.92 -20.79
N LYS A 320 19.55 -3.03 -20.63
CA LYS A 320 18.74 -3.27 -19.43
C LYS A 320 19.63 -3.38 -18.19
N LYS A 321 20.70 -4.19 -18.25
CA LYS A 321 21.67 -4.31 -17.15
C LYS A 321 22.29 -2.97 -16.77
N MET A 322 22.70 -2.18 -17.75
CA MET A 322 23.23 -0.82 -17.54
C MET A 322 22.23 0.08 -16.83
N LYS A 323 20.95 -0.02 -17.17
CA LYS A 323 19.87 0.77 -16.55
C LYS A 323 19.57 0.35 -15.11
N ASP A 324 19.66 -0.94 -14.83
CA ASP A 324 19.37 -1.51 -13.51
C ASP A 324 20.54 -1.32 -12.52
N LEU A 325 21.74 -1.01 -13.02
CA LEU A 325 22.90 -0.72 -12.17
C LEU A 325 22.76 0.61 -11.45
N GLN A 326 22.78 0.55 -10.11
CA GLN A 326 22.76 1.73 -9.25
C GLN A 326 23.77 1.59 -8.11
N HIS A 327 24.71 2.53 -8.04
CA HIS A 327 25.69 2.61 -6.96
C HIS A 327 26.22 4.05 -6.84
N GLU A 328 26.65 4.46 -5.65
CA GLU A 328 27.10 5.83 -5.36
C GLU A 328 28.29 6.27 -6.22
N HIS A 329 29.23 5.35 -6.47
CA HIS A 329 30.46 5.58 -7.23
C HIS A 329 30.40 5.10 -8.69
N ILE A 330 29.19 4.88 -9.22
CA ILE A 330 28.96 4.52 -10.63
C ILE A 330 28.01 5.54 -11.24
N VAL A 331 28.33 6.07 -12.42
CA VAL A 331 27.45 6.99 -13.12
C VAL A 331 26.18 6.28 -13.56
N ARG A 332 25.03 6.84 -13.18
CA ARG A 332 23.72 6.30 -13.53
C ARG A 332 23.46 6.43 -15.03
N PHE A 333 23.15 5.31 -15.67
CA PHE A 333 22.65 5.28 -17.04
C PHE A 333 21.18 5.70 -17.07
N VAL A 334 20.86 6.74 -17.85
CA VAL A 334 19.49 7.25 -17.98
C VAL A 334 18.80 6.57 -19.15
N GLY A 335 19.51 6.45 -20.28
CA GLY A 335 19.01 5.80 -21.48
C GLY A 335 19.86 6.10 -22.71
N CYS A 336 19.37 5.72 -23.88
CA CYS A 336 19.99 6.07 -25.15
C CYS A 336 18.95 6.43 -26.22
N CYS A 337 19.36 7.32 -27.11
CA CYS A 337 18.67 7.64 -28.35
C CYS A 337 19.31 6.85 -29.47
N VAL A 338 18.49 6.10 -30.22
CA VAL A 338 18.94 5.24 -31.34
C VAL A 338 18.37 5.74 -32.67
N ASP A 339 17.75 6.93 -32.67
CA ASP A 339 17.12 7.49 -33.85
C ASP A 339 18.20 8.14 -34.75
N VAL A 340 18.32 7.69 -35.99
CA VAL A 340 19.28 8.24 -36.98
C VAL A 340 18.73 9.57 -37.52
N PRO A 341 19.53 10.65 -37.61
CA PRO A 341 20.99 10.73 -37.52
C PRO A 341 21.56 11.06 -36.12
N GLN A 342 20.72 11.15 -35.08
CA GLN A 342 21.10 11.62 -33.74
C GLN A 342 21.13 10.47 -32.72
N CYS A 343 22.07 9.55 -32.88
CA CYS A 343 22.32 8.50 -31.89
C CYS A 343 23.15 9.05 -30.72
N CYS A 344 22.70 8.86 -29.48
CA CYS A 344 23.43 9.32 -28.30
C CYS A 344 23.16 8.47 -27.05
N LEU A 345 24.14 8.42 -26.15
CA LEU A 345 24.00 7.88 -24.79
C LEU A 345 23.73 9.04 -23.83
N VAL A 346 22.80 8.81 -22.90
CA VAL A 346 22.40 9.79 -21.89
C VAL A 346 22.70 9.22 -20.52
N THR A 347 23.54 9.93 -19.78
CA THR A 347 23.94 9.57 -18.41
C THR A 347 23.73 10.74 -17.46
N GLU A 348 23.81 10.48 -16.16
CA GLU A 348 23.87 11.55 -15.15
C GLU A 348 25.02 12.53 -15.47
N TYR A 349 24.77 13.83 -15.29
CA TYR A 349 25.78 14.87 -15.48
C TYR A 349 26.54 15.18 -14.18
N CYS A 350 27.85 15.07 -14.23
CA CYS A 350 28.77 15.40 -13.14
C CYS A 350 29.38 16.79 -13.36
N GLN A 351 29.08 17.74 -12.46
CA GLN A 351 29.33 19.17 -12.68
C GLN A 351 30.81 19.57 -12.60
N LYS A 352 31.66 18.78 -11.93
CA LYS A 352 33.09 19.08 -11.77
C LYS A 352 33.96 18.52 -12.90
N GLY A 353 33.36 17.83 -13.86
CA GLY A 353 34.07 17.24 -14.99
C GLY A 353 34.75 15.92 -14.64
N SER A 354 35.77 15.57 -15.43
CA SER A 354 36.57 14.37 -15.21
C SER A 354 37.65 14.58 -14.15
N LEU A 355 38.18 13.49 -13.62
CA LEU A 355 39.32 13.51 -12.72
C LEU A 355 40.52 14.14 -13.40
N GLN A 356 40.73 13.89 -14.71
CA GLN A 356 41.79 14.53 -15.47
C GLN A 356 41.67 16.06 -15.43
N ASP A 357 40.46 16.62 -15.61
CA ASP A 357 40.22 18.07 -15.55
C ASP A 357 40.55 18.67 -14.17
N ILE A 358 40.32 17.91 -13.10
CA ILE A 358 40.66 18.31 -11.72
C ILE A 358 42.17 18.26 -11.49
N LEU A 359 42.85 17.23 -12.01
CA LEU A 359 44.30 17.08 -11.88
C LEU A 359 45.05 18.14 -12.68
N GLU A 360 44.57 18.53 -13.85
CA GLU A 360 45.16 19.59 -14.68
C GLU A 360 44.91 21.00 -14.11
N ASN A 361 43.87 21.20 -13.29
CA ASN A 361 43.58 22.50 -12.71
C ASN A 361 44.44 22.83 -11.48
N GLU A 362 45.58 23.50 -11.68
CA GLU A 362 46.52 23.90 -10.62
C GLU A 362 45.92 24.69 -9.45
N GLU A 363 44.77 25.36 -9.62
CA GLU A 363 44.09 26.08 -8.54
C GLU A 363 43.55 25.15 -7.43
N ILE A 364 43.23 23.90 -7.78
CA ILE A 364 42.73 22.91 -6.83
C ILE A 364 43.91 22.31 -6.07
N LYS A 365 44.04 22.62 -4.79
CA LYS A 365 45.05 22.00 -3.91
C LYS A 365 44.56 20.65 -3.41
N LEU A 366 45.18 19.57 -3.88
CA LEU A 366 44.89 18.20 -3.44
C LEU A 366 45.74 17.88 -2.21
N ASP A 367 45.16 17.96 -1.01
CA ASP A 367 45.80 17.47 0.21
C ASP A 367 45.80 15.93 0.25
N SER A 368 46.60 15.33 1.13
CA SER A 368 46.74 13.87 1.21
C SER A 368 45.39 13.19 1.45
N MET A 369 44.54 13.76 2.30
CA MET A 369 43.21 13.23 2.61
C MET A 369 42.31 13.19 1.38
N PHE A 370 42.29 14.27 0.59
CA PHE A 370 41.48 14.35 -0.62
C PHE A 370 41.98 13.39 -1.70
N ARG A 371 43.30 13.18 -1.83
CA ARG A 371 43.88 12.15 -2.72
C ARG A 371 43.42 10.74 -2.32
N PHE A 372 43.47 10.41 -1.03
CA PHE A 372 42.98 9.11 -0.53
C PHE A 372 41.48 8.93 -0.75
N SER A 373 40.68 9.99 -0.57
CA SER A 373 39.25 9.98 -0.86
C SER A 373 38.98 9.60 -2.33
N LEU A 374 39.63 10.27 -3.28
CA LEU A 374 39.46 10.00 -4.71
C LEU A 374 39.86 8.57 -5.07
N MET A 375 41.01 8.09 -4.56
CA MET A 375 41.45 6.70 -4.81
C MET A 375 40.48 5.67 -4.22
N HIS A 376 39.96 5.92 -3.02
CA HIS A 376 39.02 5.03 -2.35
C HIS A 376 37.68 4.96 -3.09
N ASP A 377 37.19 6.08 -3.63
CA ASP A 377 35.96 6.13 -4.42
C ASP A 377 36.09 5.35 -5.73
N VAL A 378 37.23 5.46 -6.44
CA VAL A 378 37.52 4.61 -7.63
C VAL A 378 37.47 3.13 -7.24
N VAL A 379 38.12 2.75 -6.14
CA VAL A 379 38.15 1.35 -5.69
C VAL A 379 36.77 0.82 -5.31
N LYS A 380 35.94 1.62 -4.64
CA LYS A 380 34.54 1.22 -4.33
C LYS A 380 33.72 1.03 -5.60
N GLY A 381 33.82 1.96 -6.57
CA GLY A 381 33.12 1.86 -7.85
C GLY A 381 33.52 0.60 -8.60
N MET A 382 34.82 0.34 -8.72
CA MET A 382 35.34 -0.83 -9.42
C MET A 382 35.03 -2.15 -8.71
N ALA A 383 35.09 -2.18 -7.37
CA ALA A 383 34.70 -3.37 -6.60
C ALA A 383 33.23 -3.74 -6.84
N TYR A 384 32.33 -2.74 -6.92
CA TYR A 384 30.93 -2.97 -7.27
C TYR A 384 30.78 -3.45 -8.71
N LEU A 385 31.45 -2.80 -9.67
CA LEU A 385 31.39 -3.18 -11.08
C LEU A 385 31.88 -4.61 -11.33
N HIS A 386 32.97 -5.03 -10.69
CA HIS A 386 33.51 -6.39 -10.80
C HIS A 386 32.61 -7.46 -10.19
N GLY A 387 31.84 -7.10 -9.15
CA GLY A 387 30.80 -7.96 -8.57
C GLY A 387 29.48 -7.97 -9.35
N SER A 388 29.33 -7.07 -10.33
CA SER A 388 28.12 -6.97 -11.15
C SER A 388 28.17 -7.89 -12.38
N GLU A 389 27.05 -8.02 -13.08
CA GLU A 389 26.97 -8.81 -14.31
C GLU A 389 27.82 -8.27 -15.48
N ILE A 390 28.30 -7.02 -15.40
CA ILE A 390 29.21 -6.42 -16.40
C ILE A 390 30.65 -6.95 -16.23
N ARG A 391 31.02 -7.40 -15.02
CA ARG A 391 32.28 -8.07 -14.65
C ARG A 391 33.56 -7.25 -14.78
N SER A 392 33.72 -6.36 -15.75
CA SER A 392 34.92 -5.51 -15.93
C SER A 392 34.61 -4.21 -16.66
N HIS A 393 35.47 -3.21 -16.52
CA HIS A 393 35.31 -1.94 -17.21
C HIS A 393 35.98 -1.95 -18.59
N GLY A 394 37.21 -2.47 -18.69
CA GLY A 394 37.96 -2.63 -19.93
C GLY A 394 38.52 -1.35 -20.57
N ASN A 395 38.18 -0.17 -20.05
CA ASN A 395 38.72 1.12 -20.51
C ASN A 395 38.76 2.14 -19.37
N LEU A 396 39.23 1.71 -18.19
CA LEU A 396 39.33 2.58 -17.03
C LEU A 396 40.48 3.59 -17.23
N LYS A 397 40.19 4.88 -17.06
CA LYS A 397 41.14 6.00 -17.23
C LYS A 397 40.65 7.22 -16.45
N SER A 398 41.52 8.20 -16.21
CA SER A 398 41.15 9.41 -15.47
C SER A 398 40.05 10.24 -16.14
N THR A 399 39.95 10.21 -17.48
CA THR A 399 38.82 10.83 -18.21
C THR A 399 37.47 10.13 -18.00
N ASN A 400 37.49 8.85 -17.64
CA ASN A 400 36.29 8.04 -17.38
C ASN A 400 35.95 7.99 -15.87
N CYS A 401 36.70 8.73 -15.05
CA CYS A 401 36.36 8.99 -13.66
C CYS A 401 35.81 10.42 -13.61
N VAL A 402 34.54 10.60 -13.28
CA VAL A 402 33.89 11.92 -13.23
C VAL A 402 33.50 12.28 -11.81
N VAL A 403 33.44 13.57 -11.53
CA VAL A 403 33.24 14.06 -10.16
C VAL A 403 31.99 14.93 -10.09
N ASP A 404 31.09 14.57 -9.17
CA ASP A 404 29.84 15.29 -8.97
C ASP A 404 30.05 16.60 -8.18
N SER A 405 28.96 17.36 -7.98
CA SER A 405 28.99 18.61 -7.21
C SER A 405 29.44 18.47 -5.75
N ARG A 406 29.44 17.23 -5.20
CA ARG A 406 29.84 16.90 -3.83
C ARG A 406 31.27 16.37 -3.74
N PHE A 407 32.02 16.43 -4.83
CA PHE A 407 33.36 15.83 -4.95
C PHE A 407 33.39 14.31 -4.76
N VAL A 408 32.26 13.63 -5.00
CA VAL A 408 32.23 12.16 -5.05
C VAL A 408 32.64 11.72 -6.44
N LEU A 409 33.64 10.85 -6.51
CA LEU A 409 34.08 10.28 -7.78
C LEU A 409 33.17 9.12 -8.19
N LYS A 410 32.73 9.17 -9.44
CA LYS A 410 31.90 8.16 -10.10
C LYS A 410 32.57 7.66 -11.37
N ILE A 411 32.45 6.37 -11.62
CA ILE A 411 33.01 5.73 -12.81
C ILE A 411 31.97 5.77 -13.93
N THR A 412 32.38 6.21 -15.11
CA THR A 412 31.55 6.30 -16.31
C THR A 412 32.18 5.53 -17.47
N ASP A 413 31.46 5.42 -18.59
CA ASP A 413 31.97 4.81 -19.82
C ASP A 413 32.37 3.31 -19.73
N PHE A 414 31.73 2.58 -18.81
CA PHE A 414 31.75 1.11 -18.73
C PHE A 414 30.59 0.48 -19.52
N GLY A 415 30.77 -0.74 -20.04
CA GLY A 415 29.76 -1.46 -20.83
C GLY A 415 29.46 -0.82 -22.20
N LEU A 416 28.48 -1.39 -22.91
CA LEU A 416 28.01 -0.99 -24.25
C LEU A 416 29.15 -0.88 -25.27
N HIS A 417 30.11 -1.80 -25.19
CA HIS A 417 31.33 -1.77 -26.00
C HIS A 417 31.02 -1.78 -27.50
N CYS A 418 29.99 -2.52 -27.92
CA CYS A 418 29.53 -2.55 -29.32
C CYS A 418 29.00 -1.21 -29.83
N LEU A 419 28.49 -0.32 -28.96
CA LEU A 419 28.00 1.01 -29.35
C LEU A 419 29.10 2.08 -29.33
N ARG A 420 30.16 1.83 -28.56
CA ARG A 420 31.27 2.75 -28.31
C ARG A 420 32.52 2.46 -29.13
N ASP A 421 32.44 1.52 -30.05
CA ASP A 421 33.53 1.20 -30.98
C ASP A 421 33.79 2.41 -31.89
N ASP A 422 34.84 3.15 -31.55
CA ASP A 422 35.35 4.27 -32.32
C ASP A 422 36.24 3.68 -33.42
N SER A 423 35.78 3.75 -34.67
CA SER A 423 36.57 3.41 -35.86
C SER A 423 37.63 4.48 -36.09
N ASP A 424 38.57 4.62 -35.16
CA ASP A 424 39.66 5.57 -35.28
C ASP A 424 40.70 5.07 -36.28
N GLU A 425 41.36 6.03 -36.94
CA GLU A 425 42.55 5.75 -37.75
C GLU A 425 43.62 5.10 -36.87
N ILE A 426 43.93 3.85 -37.23
CA ILE A 426 45.01 3.05 -36.66
C ILE A 426 46.30 3.86 -36.92
N ASP A 427 46.98 4.27 -35.85
CA ASP A 427 48.26 5.03 -35.81
C ASP A 427 48.18 6.57 -35.58
N SER A 428 47.04 7.11 -35.15
CA SER A 428 46.99 8.50 -34.64
C SER A 428 47.60 8.67 -33.23
N TYR A 429 48.15 9.85 -32.90
CA TYR A 429 48.63 10.18 -31.54
C TYR A 429 47.55 9.93 -30.46
N ALA A 430 46.29 10.28 -30.78
CA ALA A 430 45.15 10.07 -29.92
C ALA A 430 44.82 8.59 -29.67
N HIS A 431 45.13 7.70 -30.62
CA HIS A 431 45.01 6.25 -30.44
C HIS A 431 46.00 5.73 -29.40
N TRP A 432 47.29 6.06 -29.55
CA TRP A 432 48.33 5.63 -28.62
C TRP A 432 48.16 6.24 -27.23
N ARG A 433 47.77 7.51 -27.13
CA ARG A 433 47.49 8.17 -25.84
C ARG A 433 46.39 7.47 -25.04
N ARG A 434 45.34 6.95 -25.69
CA ARG A 434 44.26 6.22 -24.99
C ARG A 434 44.71 4.88 -24.41
N LYS A 435 45.77 4.28 -24.95
CA LYS A 435 46.31 2.99 -24.51
C LYS A 435 47.26 3.08 -23.31
N LEU A 436 47.59 4.27 -22.83
CA LEU A 436 48.53 4.46 -21.71
C LEU A 436 48.07 3.82 -20.38
N TRP A 437 46.76 3.67 -20.18
CA TRP A 437 46.19 2.97 -19.01
C TRP A 437 45.97 1.47 -19.24
N THR A 438 46.23 0.96 -20.45
CA THR A 438 45.98 -0.43 -20.81
C THR A 438 47.10 -1.32 -20.29
N ALA A 439 46.73 -2.44 -19.67
CA ALA A 439 47.66 -3.39 -19.08
C ALA A 439 48.51 -4.14 -20.13
N PRO A 440 49.75 -4.53 -19.79
CA PRO A 440 50.69 -5.15 -20.73
C PRO A 440 50.14 -6.45 -21.35
N GLU A 441 49.44 -7.29 -20.57
CA GLU A 441 48.85 -8.52 -21.07
C GLU A 441 47.75 -8.29 -22.10
N VAL A 442 46.98 -7.20 -21.96
CA VAL A 442 45.92 -6.84 -22.90
C VAL A 442 46.51 -6.26 -24.18
N LEU A 443 47.60 -5.48 -24.07
CA LEU A 443 48.33 -4.93 -25.22
C LEU A 443 48.99 -6.03 -26.08
N ARG A 444 49.44 -7.13 -25.46
CA ARG A 444 50.05 -8.28 -26.16
C ARG A 444 49.06 -9.18 -26.88
N MET A 445 47.76 -9.13 -26.54
CA MET A 445 46.75 -9.97 -27.17
C MET A 445 46.48 -9.53 -28.61
N SER A 446 46.51 -10.46 -29.56
CA SER A 446 46.17 -10.16 -30.97
C SER A 446 44.70 -9.77 -31.15
N ARG A 447 43.81 -10.22 -30.26
CA ARG A 447 42.39 -9.86 -30.19
C ARG A 447 41.97 -9.74 -28.73
N PRO A 448 42.14 -8.56 -28.09
CA PRO A 448 41.72 -8.37 -26.72
C PRO A 448 40.19 -8.47 -26.61
N PRO A 449 39.66 -9.01 -25.50
CA PRO A 449 38.22 -8.98 -25.25
C PRO A 449 37.74 -7.52 -25.15
N LEU A 450 36.61 -7.21 -25.80
CA LEU A 450 36.03 -5.85 -25.79
C LEU A 450 35.67 -5.38 -24.37
N GLU A 451 35.25 -6.32 -23.51
CA GLU A 451 34.92 -6.10 -22.10
C GLU A 451 36.16 -5.92 -21.19
N GLY A 452 37.36 -6.14 -21.75
CA GLY A 452 38.62 -6.11 -21.02
C GLY A 452 38.78 -7.26 -20.02
N THR A 453 39.64 -7.07 -19.02
CA THR A 453 39.86 -8.05 -17.94
C THR A 453 39.87 -7.36 -16.58
N GLN A 454 39.44 -8.08 -15.54
CA GLN A 454 39.43 -7.52 -14.18
C GLN A 454 40.83 -7.12 -13.70
N LYS A 455 41.85 -7.95 -13.99
CA LYS A 455 43.24 -7.63 -13.64
C LYS A 455 43.83 -6.50 -14.50
N GLY A 456 43.30 -6.29 -15.70
CA GLY A 456 43.63 -5.14 -16.53
C GLY A 456 43.13 -3.84 -15.90
N ASP A 457 41.90 -3.83 -15.37
CA ASP A 457 41.35 -2.66 -14.67
C ASP A 457 42.17 -2.29 -13.41
N VAL A 458 42.73 -3.27 -12.71
CA VAL A 458 43.61 -3.04 -11.55
C VAL A 458 44.90 -2.32 -11.96
N TYR A 459 45.47 -2.68 -13.11
CA TYR A 459 46.62 -1.96 -13.67
C TYR A 459 46.24 -0.52 -14.05
N SER A 460 45.08 -0.33 -14.70
CA SER A 460 44.58 1.01 -15.03
C SER A 460 44.38 1.88 -13.79
N PHE A 461 43.89 1.30 -12.69
CA PHE A 461 43.80 1.99 -11.39
C PHE A 461 45.16 2.42 -10.86
N ALA A 462 46.22 1.61 -11.02
CA ALA A 462 47.57 1.98 -10.60
C ALA A 462 48.08 3.24 -11.32
N ILE A 463 47.81 3.35 -12.62
CA ILE A 463 48.16 4.53 -13.42
C ILE A 463 47.36 5.76 -12.97
N ILE A 464 46.06 5.60 -12.66
CA ILE A 464 45.24 6.70 -12.13
C ILE A 464 45.73 7.13 -10.73
N ALA A 465 46.06 6.19 -9.85
CA ALA A 465 46.60 6.48 -8.53
C ALA A 465 47.95 7.22 -8.63
N HIS A 466 48.81 6.81 -9.55
CA HIS A 466 50.04 7.54 -9.89
C HIS A 466 49.75 8.97 -10.36
N GLU A 467 48.76 9.17 -11.23
CA GLU A 467 48.34 10.48 -11.73
C GLU A 467 47.87 11.41 -10.59
N ILE A 468 47.08 10.88 -9.66
CA ILE A 468 46.59 11.61 -8.47
C ILE A 468 47.74 12.04 -7.55
N VAL A 469 48.76 11.19 -7.41
CA VAL A 469 49.88 11.41 -6.49
C VAL A 469 50.90 12.39 -7.08
N VAL A 470 51.29 12.18 -8.33
CA VAL A 470 52.41 12.89 -8.97
C VAL A 470 51.95 14.18 -9.64
N ARG A 471 50.73 14.23 -10.19
CA ARG A 471 50.13 15.41 -10.83
C ARG A 471 51.01 16.06 -11.91
N LYS A 472 51.77 15.25 -12.67
CA LYS A 472 52.61 15.68 -13.80
C LYS A 472 52.16 15.06 -15.13
N GLY A 473 50.88 14.75 -15.24
CA GLY A 473 50.30 14.05 -16.38
C GLY A 473 50.40 12.53 -16.28
N VAL A 474 49.86 11.88 -17.31
CA VAL A 474 49.67 10.43 -17.39
C VAL A 474 51.00 9.75 -17.70
N PHE A 475 51.32 8.67 -16.97
CA PHE A 475 52.55 7.89 -17.20
C PHE A 475 53.82 8.77 -17.19
N TYR A 476 53.94 9.65 -16.19
CA TYR A 476 55.11 10.53 -16.09
C TYR A 476 56.41 9.75 -15.88
N THR A 477 57.41 10.05 -16.71
CA THR A 477 58.81 9.59 -16.59
C THR A 477 59.76 10.80 -16.67
N PRO A 478 60.95 10.75 -16.04
CA PRO A 478 61.92 11.85 -16.09
C PRO A 478 62.44 12.14 -17.50
N THR A 479 62.40 11.13 -18.38
CA THR A 479 62.65 11.23 -19.81
C THR A 479 61.33 11.37 -20.56
N GLU A 480 61.25 12.33 -21.49
CA GLU A 480 60.09 12.47 -22.37
C GLU A 480 60.08 11.35 -23.41
N HIS A 481 58.97 10.63 -23.47
CA HIS A 481 58.71 9.58 -24.45
C HIS A 481 57.40 9.86 -25.17
N SER A 482 57.32 9.54 -26.46
CA SER A 482 56.05 9.62 -27.17
C SER A 482 55.07 8.56 -26.62
N PRO A 483 53.73 8.77 -26.66
CA PRO A 483 52.78 7.77 -26.20
C PRO A 483 52.92 6.42 -26.90
N LYS A 484 53.40 6.41 -28.15
CA LYS A 484 53.68 5.19 -28.92
C LYS A 484 54.85 4.42 -28.31
N GLU A 485 55.98 5.09 -28.06
CA GLU A 485 57.15 4.49 -27.40
C GLU A 485 56.82 3.94 -26.02
N ILE A 486 56.02 4.66 -25.23
CA ILE A 486 55.59 4.20 -23.90
C ILE A 486 54.83 2.89 -24.02
N VAL A 487 53.82 2.83 -24.91
CA VAL A 487 53.00 1.63 -25.10
C VAL A 487 53.85 0.46 -25.63
N GLU A 488 54.78 0.71 -26.55
CA GLU A 488 55.70 -0.31 -27.08
C GLU A 488 56.63 -0.86 -26.00
N ASN A 489 57.21 0.00 -25.16
CA ASN A 489 58.09 -0.39 -24.05
C ASN A 489 57.34 -1.20 -22.96
N VAL A 490 56.10 -0.80 -22.65
CA VAL A 490 55.23 -1.57 -21.74
C VAL A 490 54.87 -2.93 -22.36
N THR A 491 54.59 -2.96 -23.66
CA THR A 491 54.28 -4.20 -24.39
C THR A 491 55.47 -5.15 -24.43
N TYR A 492 56.70 -4.63 -24.61
CA TYR A 492 57.93 -5.43 -24.65
C TYR A 492 58.22 -6.16 -23.33
N GLY A 493 57.90 -5.56 -22.17
CA GLY A 493 58.02 -6.23 -20.87
C GLY A 493 59.46 -6.50 -20.42
N GLY A 494 60.32 -5.48 -20.48
CA GLY A 494 61.72 -5.57 -20.02
C GLY A 494 61.89 -5.98 -18.54
N LYS A 495 63.13 -6.25 -18.12
CA LYS A 495 63.50 -6.52 -16.71
C LYS A 495 64.53 -5.48 -16.23
N PRO A 496 64.15 -4.51 -15.37
CA PRO A 496 62.83 -4.31 -14.76
C PRO A 496 61.78 -3.82 -15.78
N PRO A 497 60.48 -4.06 -15.52
CA PRO A 497 59.41 -3.66 -16.41
C PRO A 497 59.30 -2.13 -16.49
N PHE A 498 59.02 -1.60 -17.67
CA PHE A 498 58.88 -0.16 -17.88
C PHE A 498 57.62 0.36 -17.16
N ARG A 499 57.80 1.26 -16.19
CA ARG A 499 56.74 1.80 -15.32
C ARG A 499 56.92 3.30 -15.09
N PRO A 500 55.85 4.03 -14.75
CA PRO A 500 55.92 5.44 -14.40
C PRO A 500 56.83 5.69 -13.19
N HIS A 501 57.45 6.87 -13.17
CA HIS A 501 58.29 7.28 -12.06
C HIS A 501 57.46 7.74 -10.87
N LEU A 502 57.66 7.11 -9.71
CA LEU A 502 56.89 7.34 -8.51
C LEU A 502 57.82 7.80 -7.37
N GLU A 503 57.86 9.10 -7.14
CA GLU A 503 58.43 9.71 -5.94
C GLU A 503 57.27 10.20 -5.07
N CYS A 504 56.93 9.45 -4.03
CA CYS A 504 55.86 9.80 -3.10
C CYS A 504 56.38 9.76 -1.65
N CYS A 505 55.80 10.60 -0.78
CA CYS A 505 56.18 10.69 0.64
C CYS A 505 55.64 9.53 1.50
N ASP A 506 54.78 8.65 0.97
CA ASP A 506 54.13 7.56 1.71
C ASP A 506 54.51 6.19 1.14
N ASP A 507 55.38 5.47 1.87
CA ASP A 507 55.86 4.14 1.51
C ASP A 507 54.73 3.10 1.38
N GLY A 508 53.65 3.24 2.15
CA GLY A 508 52.50 2.35 2.09
C GLY A 508 51.75 2.48 0.77
N LEU A 509 51.58 3.71 0.28
CA LEU A 509 50.94 3.99 -1.00
C LEU A 509 51.79 3.53 -2.19
N VAL A 510 53.11 3.74 -2.11
CA VAL A 510 54.08 3.28 -3.13
C VAL A 510 54.00 1.76 -3.30
N GLN A 511 53.93 1.01 -2.21
CA GLN A 511 53.80 -0.44 -2.26
C GLN A 511 52.47 -0.90 -2.89
N ILE A 512 51.36 -0.21 -2.61
CA ILE A 512 50.06 -0.55 -3.22
C ILE A 512 50.08 -0.31 -4.72
N ILE A 513 50.54 0.87 -5.17
CA ILE A 513 50.66 1.18 -6.61
C ILE A 513 51.60 0.17 -7.28
N GLY A 514 52.73 -0.13 -6.61
CA GLY A 514 53.70 -1.16 -6.97
C GLY A 514 53.10 -2.53 -7.28
N ARG A 515 52.19 -3.01 -6.42
CA ARG A 515 51.51 -4.30 -6.60
C ARG A 515 50.42 -4.26 -7.66
N CYS A 516 49.72 -3.13 -7.80
CA CYS A 516 48.63 -2.99 -8.76
C CYS A 516 49.11 -3.00 -10.22
N TRP A 517 50.32 -2.51 -10.51
CA TRP A 517 50.90 -2.54 -11.85
C TRP A 517 51.94 -3.67 -12.06
N ALA A 518 51.90 -4.73 -11.25
CA ALA A 518 52.79 -5.88 -11.42
C ALA A 518 52.70 -6.45 -12.85
N GLU A 519 53.82 -6.96 -13.36
CA GLU A 519 53.89 -7.49 -14.73
C GLU A 519 52.96 -8.68 -14.90
N ASP A 520 52.96 -9.60 -13.93
CA ASP A 520 52.11 -10.78 -13.90
C ASP A 520 50.69 -10.45 -13.36
N PRO A 521 49.61 -10.70 -14.12
CA PRO A 521 48.23 -10.45 -13.66
C PRO A 521 47.82 -11.09 -12.32
N PRO A 522 48.23 -12.33 -11.95
CA PRO A 522 47.82 -12.93 -10.68
C PRO A 522 48.47 -12.28 -9.44
N GLU A 523 49.59 -11.56 -9.59
CA GLU A 523 50.22 -10.83 -8.48
C GLU A 523 49.43 -9.58 -8.09
N ARG A 524 48.58 -9.08 -9.00
CA ARG A 524 47.77 -7.88 -8.77
C ARG A 524 46.61 -8.19 -7.82
N PRO A 525 46.38 -7.38 -6.76
CA PRO A 525 45.28 -7.58 -5.83
C PRO A 525 43.92 -7.31 -6.47
N ASP A 526 42.85 -7.92 -5.95
CA ASP A 526 41.48 -7.60 -6.36
C ASP A 526 40.99 -6.29 -5.72
N PHE A 527 40.01 -5.61 -6.34
CA PHE A 527 39.46 -4.36 -5.82
C PHE A 527 38.83 -4.51 -4.42
N HIS A 528 38.31 -5.69 -4.08
CA HIS A 528 37.82 -5.95 -2.72
C HIS A 528 38.97 -5.92 -1.68
N THR A 529 40.14 -6.45 -2.05
CA THR A 529 41.34 -6.40 -1.20
C THR A 529 41.91 -4.98 -1.13
N LEU A 530 41.94 -4.27 -2.26
CA LEU A 530 42.38 -2.86 -2.33
C LEU A 530 41.51 -1.95 -1.46
N LYS A 531 40.19 -2.18 -1.41
CA LYS A 531 39.26 -1.41 -0.56
C LYS A 531 39.68 -1.44 0.90
N ASN A 532 40.11 -2.61 1.39
CA ASN A 532 40.56 -2.77 2.77
C ASN A 532 41.95 -2.15 3.01
N LEU A 533 42.85 -2.28 2.04
CA LEU A 533 44.21 -1.73 2.14
C LEU A 533 44.21 -0.19 2.19
N ILE A 534 43.47 0.47 1.30
CA ILE A 534 43.37 1.94 1.25
C ILE A 534 42.66 2.48 2.50
N ARG A 535 41.63 1.78 3.00
CA ARG A 535 40.94 2.16 4.24
C ARG A 535 41.86 2.09 5.47
N LYS A 536 42.79 1.13 5.50
CA LYS A 536 43.77 1.00 6.58
C LYS A 536 44.78 2.15 6.57
N LEU A 537 45.33 2.50 5.39
CA LEU A 537 46.25 3.63 5.24
C LEU A 537 45.60 4.97 5.62
N ASN A 538 44.32 5.17 5.27
CA ASN A 538 43.63 6.40 5.64
C ASN A 538 43.46 6.56 7.17
N ARG A 539 43.26 5.46 7.91
CA ARG A 539 43.12 5.47 9.38
C ARG A 539 44.42 5.77 10.12
N GLU A 540 45.57 5.37 9.57
CA GLU A 540 46.86 5.59 10.22
C GLU A 540 47.31 7.07 10.15
N ASN A 541 46.74 7.87 9.25
CA ASN A 541 46.93 9.32 9.13
C ASN A 541 45.93 10.17 9.98
N GLU A 542 45.08 9.55 10.81
CA GLU A 542 43.96 10.21 11.53
C GLU A 542 44.32 10.65 12.96
N SER A 543 44.85 11.87 13.13
CA SER A 543 44.79 12.57 14.42
C SER A 543 44.13 13.96 14.29
N GLY A 544 42.81 13.98 14.41
CA GLY A 544 41.99 15.18 14.69
C GLY A 544 41.47 15.95 13.47
N ASN A 545 40.20 16.40 13.55
CA ASN A 545 39.51 17.34 12.63
C ASN A 545 38.76 16.82 11.39
N ILE A 546 38.44 15.52 11.29
CA ILE A 546 37.58 15.01 10.20
C ILE A 546 36.11 15.28 10.48
N LEU A 547 35.64 15.09 11.73
CA LEU A 547 34.21 15.14 12.03
C LEU A 547 33.61 16.54 11.83
N ASP A 548 34.32 17.59 12.25
CA ASP A 548 33.84 18.98 12.13
C ASP A 548 33.82 19.52 10.69
N ASN A 549 34.80 19.12 9.88
CA ASN A 549 34.88 19.57 8.47
C ASN A 549 33.89 18.80 7.58
N LEU A 550 33.57 17.55 7.94
CA LEU A 550 32.55 16.74 7.27
C LEU A 550 31.13 17.13 7.72
N LEU A 551 30.93 17.48 9.00
CA LEU A 551 29.68 18.04 9.54
C LEU A 551 29.34 19.40 8.94
N SER A 552 30.31 20.32 8.88
CA SER A 552 30.15 21.63 8.24
C SER A 552 29.74 21.51 6.77
N ARG A 553 30.33 20.55 6.04
CA ARG A 553 29.94 20.27 4.65
C ARG A 553 28.54 19.64 4.59
N MET A 554 28.20 18.70 5.48
CA MET A 554 26.88 18.07 5.49
C MET A 554 25.74 19.03 5.87
N GLU A 555 25.95 20.00 6.76
CA GLU A 555 24.95 21.05 7.07
C GLU A 555 24.66 21.94 5.86
N GLN A 556 25.71 22.36 5.14
CA GLN A 556 25.55 23.19 3.94
C GLN A 556 24.82 22.44 2.80
N TYR A 557 24.97 21.11 2.74
CA TYR A 557 24.24 20.26 1.79
C TYR A 557 22.83 19.90 2.25
N ALA A 558 22.58 19.74 3.56
CA ALA A 558 21.24 19.56 4.10
C ALA A 558 20.35 20.78 3.78
N ASN A 559 20.88 21.99 3.98
CA ASN A 559 20.16 23.23 3.67
C ASN A 559 19.89 23.41 2.16
N ASN A 560 20.80 22.99 1.29
CA ASN A 560 20.58 23.03 -0.16
C ASN A 560 19.60 21.96 -0.64
N LEU A 561 19.61 20.77 -0.03
CA LEU A 561 18.61 19.74 -0.32
C LEU A 561 17.24 20.14 0.21
N GLU A 562 17.19 20.77 1.38
CA GLU A 562 15.97 21.33 1.97
C GLU A 562 15.41 22.41 1.06
N SER A 563 16.23 23.35 0.57
CA SER A 563 15.78 24.36 -0.41
C SER A 563 15.26 23.75 -1.72
N LEU A 564 15.92 22.71 -2.26
CA LEU A 564 15.45 22.04 -3.47
C LEU A 564 14.19 21.20 -3.24
N VAL A 565 14.07 20.58 -2.07
CA VAL A 565 12.86 19.85 -1.65
C VAL A 565 11.72 20.85 -1.43
N GLU A 566 11.98 22.00 -0.83
CA GLU A 566 11.01 23.09 -0.67
C GLU A 566 10.54 23.62 -2.02
N GLU A 567 11.45 23.87 -2.96
CA GLU A 567 11.10 24.30 -4.33
C GLU A 567 10.26 23.25 -5.05
N ARG A 568 10.69 21.97 -5.03
CA ARG A 568 9.92 20.85 -5.62
C ARG A 568 8.57 20.65 -4.95
N THR A 569 8.49 20.85 -3.64
CA THR A 569 7.25 20.73 -2.87
C THR A 569 6.33 21.90 -3.19
N ALA A 570 6.86 23.11 -3.38
CA ALA A 570 6.10 24.29 -3.81
C ALA A 570 5.54 24.11 -5.22
N ASP A 571 6.35 23.67 -6.18
CA ASP A 571 5.90 23.36 -7.54
C ASP A 571 4.80 22.30 -7.54
N TYR A 572 5.00 21.21 -6.78
CA TYR A 572 4.01 20.15 -6.62
C TYR A 572 2.71 20.67 -5.98
N LEU A 573 2.80 21.50 -4.94
CA LEU A 573 1.64 22.11 -4.30
C LEU A 573 0.90 23.05 -5.27
N GLU A 574 1.62 23.78 -6.12
CA GLU A 574 1.01 24.66 -7.10
C GLU A 574 0.31 23.87 -8.22
N GLU A 575 0.94 22.81 -8.74
CA GLU A 575 0.30 21.90 -9.70
C GLU A 575 -0.92 21.20 -9.09
N LYS A 576 -0.80 20.72 -7.85
CA LYS A 576 -1.91 20.13 -7.10
C LYS A 576 -3.06 21.11 -6.95
N ARG A 577 -2.78 22.37 -6.57
CA ARG A 577 -3.79 23.42 -6.45
C ARG A 577 -4.47 23.71 -7.80
N LYS A 578 -3.72 23.74 -8.90
CA LYS A 578 -4.28 23.91 -10.26
C LYS A 578 -5.21 22.75 -10.61
N ALA A 579 -4.81 21.51 -10.33
CA ALA A 579 -5.63 20.32 -10.57
C ALA A 579 -6.90 20.28 -9.69
N GLU A 580 -6.79 20.61 -8.41
CA GLU A 580 -7.93 20.69 -7.48
C GLU A 580 -8.92 21.79 -7.90
N ASN A 581 -8.43 22.96 -8.30
CA ASN A 581 -9.28 24.04 -8.80
C ASN A 581 -10.05 23.65 -10.06
N LEU A 582 -9.42 22.95 -11.00
CA LEU A 582 -10.10 22.39 -12.18
C LEU A 582 -11.16 21.38 -11.78
N LEU A 583 -10.89 20.53 -10.78
CA LEU A 583 -11.87 19.57 -10.30
C LEU A 583 -13.07 20.26 -9.63
N TYR A 584 -12.83 21.32 -8.84
CA TYR A 584 -13.90 22.13 -8.23
C TYR A 584 -14.74 22.92 -9.24
N GLN A 585 -14.23 23.16 -10.45
CA GLN A 585 -15.01 23.74 -11.55
C GLN A 585 -15.95 22.72 -12.20
N LEU A 586 -15.64 21.42 -12.11
CA LEU A 586 -16.44 20.35 -12.72
C LEU A 586 -17.43 19.71 -11.75
N LEU A 587 -17.09 19.66 -10.46
CA LEU A 587 -17.86 18.96 -9.43
C LEU A 587 -18.00 19.84 -8.17
N PRO A 588 -19.08 19.64 -7.39
CA PRO A 588 -19.22 20.33 -6.11
C PRO A 588 -18.07 20.00 -5.16
N LYS A 589 -17.62 20.98 -4.36
CA LYS A 589 -16.46 20.83 -3.45
C LYS A 589 -16.57 19.63 -2.49
N SER A 590 -17.75 19.35 -1.95
CA SER A 590 -17.98 18.20 -1.05
C SER A 590 -17.77 16.85 -1.76
N VAL A 591 -18.19 16.76 -3.02
CA VAL A 591 -18.06 15.56 -3.85
C VAL A 591 -16.63 15.39 -4.37
N ALA A 592 -16.03 16.49 -4.85
CA ALA A 592 -14.66 16.53 -5.33
C ALA A 592 -13.65 16.14 -4.23
N SER A 593 -13.83 16.63 -3.00
CA SER A 593 -12.96 16.26 -1.87
C SER A 593 -13.06 14.78 -1.49
N THR A 594 -14.24 14.16 -1.61
CA THR A 594 -14.43 12.72 -1.41
C THR A 594 -13.71 11.91 -2.50
N LEU A 595 -13.80 12.35 -3.76
CA LEU A 595 -13.07 11.75 -4.88
C LEU A 595 -11.56 11.89 -4.76
N ILE A 596 -11.06 13.05 -4.29
CA ILE A 596 -9.62 13.27 -4.04
C ILE A 596 -9.08 12.30 -2.98
N LYS A 597 -9.89 11.94 -1.99
CA LYS A 597 -9.54 10.94 -0.96
C LYS A 597 -9.54 9.50 -1.49
N GLY A 598 -9.98 9.26 -2.72
CA GLY A 598 -10.11 7.92 -3.30
C GLY A 598 -11.36 7.17 -2.84
N GLU A 599 -12.30 7.85 -2.18
CA GLU A 599 -13.54 7.26 -1.72
C GLU A 599 -14.60 7.29 -2.84
N SER A 600 -15.39 6.22 -2.95
CA SER A 600 -16.52 6.19 -3.89
C SER A 600 -17.66 7.05 -3.38
N VAL A 601 -18.15 7.98 -4.21
CA VAL A 601 -19.30 8.82 -3.87
C VAL A 601 -20.58 8.02 -4.02
N THR A 602 -21.24 7.71 -2.90
CA THR A 602 -22.56 7.06 -2.88
C THR A 602 -23.67 8.03 -3.21
N ALA A 603 -24.73 7.55 -3.87
CA ALA A 603 -25.93 8.36 -4.09
C ALA A 603 -26.62 8.66 -2.76
N GLU A 604 -27.02 9.92 -2.54
CA GLU A 604 -27.73 10.38 -1.35
C GLU A 604 -29.15 10.85 -1.71
N ALA A 605 -30.11 10.57 -0.82
CA ALA A 605 -31.47 11.08 -0.91
C ALA A 605 -31.63 12.38 -0.09
N PHE A 606 -32.14 13.42 -0.74
CA PHE A 606 -32.41 14.74 -0.18
C PHE A 606 -33.92 14.95 -0.09
N ASP A 607 -34.42 15.25 1.12
CA ASP A 607 -35.86 15.34 1.38
C ASP A 607 -36.48 16.67 0.93
N GLY A 608 -35.70 17.76 0.96
CA GLY A 608 -36.14 19.11 0.63
C GLY A 608 -35.13 19.83 -0.26
N VAL A 609 -35.44 19.90 -1.56
CA VAL A 609 -34.67 20.68 -2.54
C VAL A 609 -35.61 21.51 -3.38
N THR A 610 -35.14 22.65 -3.90
CA THR A 610 -35.86 23.42 -4.92
C THR A 610 -35.06 23.43 -6.21
N ILE A 611 -35.71 23.03 -7.29
CA ILE A 611 -35.12 23.00 -8.63
C ILE A 611 -35.70 24.14 -9.46
N TYR A 612 -34.80 24.85 -10.12
CA TYR A 612 -35.03 25.87 -11.14
C TYR A 612 -34.76 25.28 -12.52
N PHE A 613 -35.71 25.50 -13.43
CA PHE A 613 -35.52 25.29 -14.86
C PHE A 613 -35.84 26.58 -15.60
N SER A 614 -35.02 26.94 -16.58
CA SER A 614 -35.39 27.96 -17.54
C SER A 614 -35.08 27.58 -18.97
N ASP A 615 -35.92 28.04 -19.88
CA ASP A 615 -35.84 27.81 -21.32
C ASP A 615 -35.93 29.13 -22.09
N ILE A 616 -35.31 29.18 -23.26
CA ILE A 616 -35.32 30.38 -24.12
C ILE A 616 -36.49 30.27 -25.10
N VAL A 617 -37.48 31.15 -24.94
CA VAL A 617 -38.67 31.11 -25.79
C VAL A 617 -38.31 31.47 -27.23
N GLY A 618 -38.51 30.49 -28.13
CA GLY A 618 -38.25 30.66 -29.56
C GLY A 618 -36.80 30.38 -29.97
N PHE A 619 -36.00 29.77 -29.10
CA PHE A 619 -34.60 29.43 -29.39
C PHE A 619 -34.43 28.62 -30.67
N THR A 620 -35.26 27.60 -30.92
CA THR A 620 -35.17 26.79 -32.15
C THR A 620 -35.29 27.62 -33.43
N SER A 621 -36.17 28.62 -33.42
CA SER A 621 -36.32 29.55 -34.54
C SER A 621 -35.13 30.51 -34.65
N LEU A 622 -34.62 30.98 -33.51
CA LEU A 622 -33.44 31.85 -33.45
C LEU A 622 -32.18 31.11 -33.94
N SER A 623 -31.98 29.87 -33.51
CA SER A 623 -30.85 29.03 -33.93
C SER A 623 -30.92 28.66 -35.41
N ALA A 624 -32.11 28.49 -35.97
CA ALA A 624 -32.29 28.19 -37.39
C ALA A 624 -31.94 29.38 -38.30
N GLN A 625 -31.96 30.60 -37.77
CA GLN A 625 -31.71 31.83 -38.54
C GLN A 625 -30.37 32.51 -38.22
N SER A 626 -29.55 31.91 -37.34
CA SER A 626 -28.23 32.40 -36.93
C SER A 626 -27.16 31.38 -37.31
N THR A 627 -25.91 31.82 -37.50
CA THR A 627 -24.82 30.88 -37.76
C THR A 627 -24.45 30.10 -36.49
N PRO A 628 -23.93 28.87 -36.58
CA PRO A 628 -23.54 28.09 -35.40
C PRO A 628 -22.59 28.84 -34.45
N MET A 629 -21.66 29.63 -35.00
CA MET A 629 -20.73 30.41 -34.17
C MET A 629 -21.44 31.55 -33.42
N GLN A 630 -22.40 32.22 -34.06
CA GLN A 630 -23.22 33.25 -33.41
C GLN A 630 -24.12 32.68 -32.30
N VAL A 631 -24.61 31.46 -32.47
CA VAL A 631 -25.39 30.76 -31.44
C VAL A 631 -24.51 30.39 -30.24
N ILE A 632 -23.28 29.91 -30.49
CA ILE A 632 -22.30 29.62 -29.43
C ILE A 632 -21.95 30.90 -28.66
N ASP A 633 -21.67 32.01 -29.35
CA ASP A 633 -21.35 33.29 -28.70
C ASP A 633 -22.52 33.81 -27.85
N LEU A 634 -23.76 33.69 -28.35
CA LEU A 634 -24.96 34.06 -27.60
C LEU A 634 -25.13 33.22 -26.32
N LEU A 635 -24.99 31.90 -26.42
CA LEU A 635 -25.10 31.01 -25.25
C LEU A 635 -23.99 31.28 -24.24
N ASN A 636 -22.75 31.48 -24.71
CA ASN A 636 -21.62 31.82 -23.83
C ASN A 636 -21.84 33.15 -23.12
N ASP A 637 -22.27 34.21 -23.82
CA ASP A 637 -22.55 35.51 -23.20
C ASP A 637 -23.69 35.41 -22.16
N LEU A 638 -24.76 34.68 -22.50
CA LEU A 638 -25.91 34.50 -21.61
C LEU A 638 -25.53 33.67 -20.37
N TYR A 639 -24.85 32.55 -20.54
CA TYR A 639 -24.43 31.70 -19.43
C TYR A 639 -23.34 32.33 -18.59
N THR A 640 -22.44 33.13 -19.16
CA THR A 640 -21.48 33.93 -18.37
C THR A 640 -22.22 34.94 -17.49
N CYS A 641 -23.26 35.59 -18.03
CA CYS A 641 -24.11 36.50 -17.25
C CYS A 641 -24.84 35.74 -16.12
N PHE A 642 -25.43 34.59 -16.41
CA PHE A 642 -26.12 33.78 -15.40
C PHE A 642 -25.17 33.25 -14.34
N ASP A 643 -24.01 32.72 -14.74
CA ASP A 643 -22.99 32.18 -13.86
C ASP A 643 -22.51 33.26 -12.87
N SER A 644 -22.33 34.52 -13.33
CA SER A 644 -21.98 35.65 -12.45
C SER A 644 -23.05 36.01 -11.42
N ILE A 645 -24.33 35.75 -11.73
CA ILE A 645 -25.45 36.04 -10.84
C ILE A 645 -25.57 34.93 -9.79
N ILE A 646 -25.50 33.67 -10.21
CA ILE A 646 -25.68 32.52 -9.31
C ILE A 646 -24.56 32.37 -8.29
N GLU A 647 -23.34 32.88 -8.56
CA GLU A 647 -22.23 32.89 -7.60
C GLU A 647 -22.56 33.61 -6.28
N ASN A 648 -23.55 34.52 -6.29
CA ASN A 648 -23.99 35.26 -5.11
C ASN A 648 -25.06 34.54 -4.26
N PHE A 649 -25.53 33.37 -4.71
CA PHE A 649 -26.60 32.60 -4.05
C PHE A 649 -26.12 31.20 -3.68
N ASP A 650 -26.74 30.60 -2.66
CA ASP A 650 -26.46 29.21 -2.26
C ASP A 650 -27.17 28.22 -3.20
N VAL A 651 -26.62 28.08 -4.41
CA VAL A 651 -27.17 27.27 -5.49
C VAL A 651 -26.07 26.50 -6.21
N TYR A 652 -26.44 25.36 -6.80
CA TYR A 652 -25.57 24.52 -7.59
C TYR A 652 -26.09 24.42 -9.03
N LYS A 653 -25.19 24.65 -10.00
CA LYS A 653 -25.46 24.51 -11.43
C LYS A 653 -25.39 23.04 -11.84
N VAL A 654 -26.49 22.52 -12.37
CA VAL A 654 -26.56 21.15 -12.91
C VAL A 654 -26.24 21.21 -14.41
N GLU A 655 -25.72 20.12 -14.99
CA GLU A 655 -25.45 20.05 -16.43
C GLU A 655 -26.70 20.42 -17.25
N THR A 656 -26.50 21.30 -18.23
CA THR A 656 -27.55 21.80 -19.12
C THR A 656 -27.74 20.91 -20.35
N ILE A 657 -28.97 20.84 -20.86
CA ILE A 657 -29.30 20.12 -22.10
C ILE A 657 -29.87 21.15 -23.08
N GLY A 658 -29.12 21.45 -24.16
CA GLY A 658 -29.54 22.43 -25.16
C GLY A 658 -29.49 23.87 -24.61
N ASP A 659 -30.61 24.58 -24.73
CA ASP A 659 -30.82 25.96 -24.27
C ASP A 659 -31.39 26.05 -22.85
N ALA A 660 -31.74 24.92 -22.24
CA ALA A 660 -32.29 24.88 -20.90
C ALA A 660 -31.20 25.07 -19.82
N TYR A 661 -31.42 26.00 -18.89
CA TYR A 661 -30.54 26.25 -17.73
C TYR A 661 -31.15 25.65 -16.46
N MET A 662 -30.42 24.77 -15.80
CA MET A 662 -30.87 24.03 -14.63
C MET A 662 -30.03 24.35 -13.40
N VAL A 663 -30.70 24.78 -12.32
CA VAL A 663 -30.05 25.15 -11.05
C VAL A 663 -30.84 24.54 -9.90
N VAL A 664 -30.15 24.17 -8.81
CA VAL A 664 -30.78 23.56 -7.64
C VAL A 664 -30.21 24.15 -6.35
N SER A 665 -31.05 24.23 -5.32
CA SER A 665 -30.62 24.55 -3.95
C SER A 665 -31.12 23.50 -2.97
N GLY A 666 -30.44 23.37 -1.83
CA GLY A 666 -30.65 22.32 -0.84
C GLY A 666 -29.80 21.06 -1.06
N LEU A 667 -28.96 21.06 -2.10
CA LEU A 667 -27.97 20.03 -2.39
C LEU A 667 -26.74 20.62 -3.11
N PRO A 668 -25.54 20.03 -2.98
CA PRO A 668 -25.22 18.84 -2.18
C PRO A 668 -25.18 19.11 -0.67
N VAL A 669 -25.18 20.37 -0.25
CA VAL A 669 -25.27 20.76 1.17
C VAL A 669 -26.71 21.09 1.51
N ARG A 670 -27.25 20.44 2.55
CA ARG A 670 -28.62 20.69 3.05
C ARG A 670 -28.69 22.07 3.72
N ASN A 671 -29.57 22.95 3.26
CA ASN A 671 -29.74 24.30 3.81
C ASN A 671 -31.12 24.53 4.47
N GLY A 672 -31.81 23.46 4.87
CA GLY A 672 -33.12 23.54 5.53
C GLY A 672 -34.17 24.13 4.60
N LEU A 673 -35.02 25.04 5.07
CA LEU A 673 -36.05 25.69 4.23
C LEU A 673 -35.51 26.80 3.31
N LEU A 674 -34.21 27.11 3.40
CA LEU A 674 -33.61 28.21 2.65
C LEU A 674 -33.56 27.93 1.14
N HIS A 675 -33.55 26.66 0.72
CA HIS A 675 -33.47 26.27 -0.69
C HIS A 675 -34.47 27.00 -1.59
N ALA A 676 -35.72 27.15 -1.16
CA ALA A 676 -36.76 27.79 -1.96
C ALA A 676 -36.55 29.30 -2.06
N ARG A 677 -36.07 29.92 -0.97
CA ARG A 677 -35.79 31.35 -0.89
C ARG A 677 -34.64 31.75 -1.79
N GLU A 678 -33.53 31.00 -1.74
CA GLU A 678 -32.35 31.26 -2.56
C GLU A 678 -32.69 31.16 -4.06
N ILE A 679 -33.41 30.10 -4.47
CA ILE A 679 -33.85 29.96 -5.86
C ILE A 679 -34.84 31.07 -6.25
N ALA A 680 -35.78 31.46 -5.39
CA ALA A 680 -36.75 32.51 -5.71
C ALA A 680 -36.06 33.87 -5.95
N ARG A 681 -35.11 34.25 -5.09
CA ARG A 681 -34.31 35.47 -5.24
C ARG A 681 -33.44 35.44 -6.49
N MET A 682 -32.74 34.33 -6.71
CA MET A 682 -31.95 34.11 -7.91
C MET A 682 -32.83 34.24 -9.17
N SER A 683 -34.03 33.65 -9.17
CA SER A 683 -34.95 33.68 -10.31
C SER A 683 -35.41 35.10 -10.66
N LEU A 684 -35.75 35.90 -9.64
CA LEU A 684 -36.10 37.31 -9.83
C LEU A 684 -34.91 38.09 -10.42
N ARG A 685 -33.70 37.86 -9.89
CA ARG A 685 -32.50 38.56 -10.35
C ARG A 685 -32.08 38.17 -11.77
N LEU A 686 -32.19 36.88 -12.12
CA LEU A 686 -31.96 36.38 -13.48
C LEU A 686 -32.98 36.96 -14.46
N LEU A 687 -34.25 37.04 -14.08
CA LEU A 687 -35.30 37.62 -14.93
C LEU A 687 -35.01 39.11 -15.22
N ASP A 688 -34.64 39.88 -14.19
CA ASP A 688 -34.24 41.29 -14.35
C ASP A 688 -33.01 41.45 -15.26
N ALA A 689 -32.01 40.59 -15.11
CA ALA A 689 -30.80 40.62 -15.94
C ALA A 689 -31.12 40.35 -17.42
N VAL A 690 -32.01 39.39 -17.72
CA VAL A 690 -32.44 39.09 -19.09
C VAL A 690 -33.16 40.28 -19.73
N LEU A 691 -33.92 41.07 -18.98
CA LEU A 691 -34.58 42.27 -19.52
C LEU A 691 -33.57 43.29 -20.06
N SER A 692 -32.38 43.36 -19.44
CA SER A 692 -31.28 44.23 -19.85
C SER A 692 -30.32 43.63 -20.89
N PHE A 693 -30.40 42.31 -21.12
CA PHE A 693 -29.49 41.57 -21.98
C PHE A 693 -29.80 41.83 -23.47
N ARG A 694 -28.77 42.17 -24.26
CA ARG A 694 -28.90 42.40 -25.71
C ARG A 694 -28.13 41.37 -26.51
N ILE A 695 -28.76 40.83 -27.55
CA ILE A 695 -28.17 39.85 -28.46
C ILE A 695 -27.23 40.59 -29.42
N LYS A 696 -25.90 40.33 -29.36
CA LYS A 696 -24.89 41.03 -30.17
C LYS A 696 -25.18 41.04 -31.68
N HIS A 697 -25.60 39.90 -32.23
CA HIS A 697 -25.88 39.75 -33.66
C HIS A 697 -27.30 40.19 -34.05
N ARG A 698 -28.19 40.45 -33.08
CA ARG A 698 -29.59 40.89 -33.27
C ARG A 698 -30.04 41.83 -32.15
N PRO A 699 -29.54 43.08 -32.12
CA PRO A 699 -29.78 44.00 -31.00
C PRO A 699 -31.24 44.44 -30.83
N ASN A 700 -32.09 44.23 -31.84
CA ASN A 700 -33.51 44.61 -31.84
C ASN A 700 -34.44 43.50 -31.33
N GLU A 701 -33.95 42.28 -31.15
CA GLU A 701 -34.73 41.17 -30.58
C GLU A 701 -34.43 41.05 -29.09
N GLN A 702 -35.48 41.06 -28.26
CA GLN A 702 -35.36 40.86 -26.82
C GLN A 702 -35.45 39.37 -26.50
N LEU A 703 -34.48 38.86 -25.74
CA LEU A 703 -34.49 37.50 -25.23
C LEU A 703 -35.64 37.33 -24.22
N LYS A 704 -36.45 36.27 -24.40
CA LYS A 704 -37.55 35.95 -23.49
C LYS A 704 -37.25 34.65 -22.78
N LEU A 705 -37.10 34.73 -21.47
CA LEU A 705 -36.89 33.55 -20.64
C LEU A 705 -38.22 33.03 -20.11
N ARG A 706 -38.38 31.71 -20.09
CA ARG A 706 -39.45 31.04 -19.36
C ARG A 706 -38.84 30.36 -18.15
N ILE A 707 -39.44 30.52 -16.98
CA ILE A 707 -38.89 30.01 -15.71
C ILE A 707 -39.92 29.12 -15.01
N GLY A 708 -39.48 27.96 -14.53
CA GLY A 708 -40.24 27.04 -13.71
C GLY A 708 -39.51 26.63 -12.43
N MET A 709 -40.23 26.57 -11.32
CA MET A 709 -39.69 26.22 -10.01
C MET A 709 -40.57 25.19 -9.28
N HIS A 710 -39.93 24.13 -8.76
CA HIS A 710 -40.61 23.12 -7.95
C HIS A 710 -39.75 22.64 -6.78
N SER A 711 -40.40 22.37 -5.65
CA SER A 711 -39.76 21.90 -4.42
C SER A 711 -40.26 20.50 -4.06
N GLY A 712 -39.34 19.61 -3.70
CA GLY A 712 -39.66 18.22 -3.37
C GLY A 712 -38.38 17.43 -3.04
N SER A 713 -38.52 16.12 -2.84
CA SER A 713 -37.40 15.21 -2.57
C SER A 713 -36.72 14.74 -3.86
N CYS A 714 -35.41 14.56 -3.86
CA CYS A 714 -34.68 13.96 -4.99
C CYS A 714 -33.49 13.11 -4.49
N ALA A 715 -32.99 12.22 -5.33
CA ALA A 715 -31.71 11.54 -5.12
C ALA A 715 -30.64 12.20 -5.99
N ALA A 716 -29.42 12.40 -5.46
CA ALA A 716 -28.30 12.93 -6.23
C ALA A 716 -27.07 12.05 -6.06
N GLY A 717 -26.26 11.92 -7.11
CA GLY A 717 -25.06 11.08 -7.10
C GLY A 717 -24.17 11.29 -8.32
N VAL A 718 -22.94 10.75 -8.26
CA VAL A 718 -21.98 10.83 -9.36
C VAL A 718 -22.17 9.65 -10.31
N VAL A 719 -22.32 9.92 -11.60
CA VAL A 719 -22.47 8.91 -12.66
C VAL A 719 -21.27 8.96 -13.59
N GLY A 720 -20.71 7.78 -13.92
CA GLY A 720 -19.61 7.62 -14.87
C GLY A 720 -18.22 7.64 -14.23
N LEU A 721 -17.32 6.75 -14.69
CA LEU A 721 -15.96 6.62 -14.16
C LEU A 721 -14.95 7.54 -14.89
N LYS A 722 -15.10 7.71 -16.21
CA LYS A 722 -14.14 8.47 -17.04
C LYS A 722 -14.46 9.96 -17.13
N MET A 723 -15.74 10.31 -17.04
CA MET A 723 -16.24 11.68 -17.00
C MET A 723 -17.33 11.73 -15.91
N PRO A 724 -16.94 11.91 -14.64
CA PRO A 724 -17.89 11.90 -13.52
C PRO A 724 -18.80 13.12 -13.59
N ARG A 725 -20.12 12.88 -13.52
CA ARG A 725 -21.15 13.93 -13.55
C ARG A 725 -22.03 13.83 -12.33
N PHE A 726 -22.26 14.96 -11.66
CA PHE A 726 -23.19 14.99 -10.52
C PHE A 726 -24.62 15.14 -11.03
N CYS A 727 -25.37 14.04 -11.03
CA CYS A 727 -26.70 13.95 -11.61
C CYS A 727 -27.79 13.89 -10.53
N LEU A 728 -28.95 14.45 -10.84
CA LEU A 728 -30.14 14.40 -10.00
C LEU A 728 -31.19 13.46 -10.60
N PHE A 729 -31.81 12.66 -9.75
CA PHE A 729 -32.85 11.69 -10.10
C PHE A 729 -34.07 11.89 -9.21
N GLY A 730 -35.26 11.88 -9.81
CA GLY A 730 -36.52 11.92 -9.06
C GLY A 730 -37.63 12.66 -9.80
N ASP A 731 -38.85 12.47 -9.30
CA ASP A 731 -40.04 13.11 -9.85
C ASP A 731 -40.01 14.65 -9.73
N THR A 732 -39.28 15.18 -8.75
CA THR A 732 -39.07 16.62 -8.55
C THR A 732 -38.43 17.28 -9.79
N VAL A 733 -37.46 16.62 -10.44
CA VAL A 733 -36.81 17.12 -11.66
C VAL A 733 -37.83 17.22 -12.80
N ASN A 734 -38.61 16.15 -13.00
CA ASN A 734 -39.63 16.08 -14.05
C ASN A 734 -40.75 17.10 -13.84
N THR A 735 -41.17 17.30 -12.59
CA THR A 735 -42.20 18.28 -12.25
C THR A 735 -41.68 19.71 -12.43
N ALA A 736 -40.42 20.00 -12.05
CA ALA A 736 -39.81 21.31 -12.28
C ALA A 736 -39.69 21.66 -13.78
N SER A 737 -39.26 20.70 -14.61
CA SER A 737 -39.25 20.86 -16.07
C SER A 737 -40.65 21.13 -16.62
N ARG A 738 -41.70 20.47 -16.10
CA ARG A 738 -43.09 20.75 -16.52
C ARG A 738 -43.60 22.12 -16.04
N MET A 739 -43.14 22.61 -14.88
CA MET A 739 -43.43 23.98 -14.46
C MET A 739 -42.85 24.97 -15.47
N GLU A 740 -41.61 24.74 -15.92
CA GLU A 740 -40.98 25.55 -16.96
C GLU A 740 -41.82 25.47 -18.23
N SER A 741 -42.07 24.29 -18.80
CA SER A 741 -42.66 24.20 -20.14
C SER A 741 -44.09 24.73 -20.24
N ASN A 742 -44.84 24.74 -19.12
CA ASN A 742 -46.18 25.35 -19.03
C ASN A 742 -46.16 26.82 -18.58
N GLY A 743 -44.98 27.39 -18.33
CA GLY A 743 -44.78 28.78 -17.96
C GLY A 743 -45.11 29.77 -19.08
N LEU A 744 -45.22 31.05 -18.73
CA LEU A 744 -45.39 32.14 -19.69
C LEU A 744 -44.05 32.88 -19.87
N PRO A 745 -43.80 33.46 -21.06
CA PRO A 745 -42.60 34.27 -21.28
C PRO A 745 -42.49 35.39 -20.24
N LEU A 746 -41.28 35.58 -19.71
CA LEU A 746 -40.94 36.60 -18.72
C LEU A 746 -41.73 36.49 -17.40
N LYS A 747 -42.21 35.29 -17.04
CA LYS A 747 -42.86 35.02 -15.76
C LYS A 747 -42.23 33.81 -15.07
N ILE A 748 -42.20 33.85 -13.75
CA ILE A 748 -41.67 32.77 -12.90
C ILE A 748 -42.84 31.90 -12.43
N HIS A 749 -42.91 30.68 -12.96
CA HIS A 749 -43.98 29.72 -12.65
C HIS A 749 -43.60 28.83 -11.46
N VAL A 750 -44.46 28.80 -10.45
CA VAL A 750 -44.18 28.16 -9.16
C VAL A 750 -45.24 27.12 -8.84
N SER A 751 -44.80 25.93 -8.42
CA SER A 751 -45.67 24.86 -7.93
C SER A 751 -46.27 25.15 -6.53
N SER A 752 -47.35 24.46 -6.17
CA SER A 752 -47.96 24.55 -4.83
C SER A 752 -47.01 24.19 -3.69
N SER A 753 -46.15 23.19 -3.88
CA SER A 753 -45.17 22.79 -2.86
C SER A 753 -44.14 23.89 -2.59
N THR A 754 -43.58 24.51 -3.63
CA THR A 754 -42.67 25.65 -3.47
C THR A 754 -43.36 26.84 -2.79
N LYS A 755 -44.63 27.11 -3.13
CA LYS A 755 -45.41 28.18 -2.50
C LYS A 755 -45.55 27.97 -0.99
N GLN A 756 -45.81 26.74 -0.54
CA GLN A 756 -45.88 26.44 0.91
C GLN A 756 -44.57 26.75 1.64
N VAL A 757 -43.42 26.46 1.02
CA VAL A 757 -42.10 26.79 1.60
C VAL A 757 -41.89 28.31 1.63
N LEU A 758 -42.20 29.01 0.52
CA LEU A 758 -42.04 30.47 0.42
C LEU A 758 -42.96 31.25 1.38
N ASP A 759 -44.19 30.78 1.60
CA ASP A 759 -45.15 31.37 2.54
C ASP A 759 -44.60 31.42 3.98
N THR A 760 -43.70 30.50 4.34
CA THR A 760 -43.09 30.45 5.67
C THR A 760 -42.26 31.71 5.96
N PHE A 761 -41.69 32.34 4.92
CA PHE A 761 -40.87 33.55 5.04
C PHE A 761 -41.71 34.84 5.04
N LYS A 762 -42.94 34.81 4.49
CA LYS A 762 -43.85 35.97 4.37
C LYS A 762 -43.29 37.20 3.64
N THR A 763 -42.20 37.07 2.90
CA THR A 763 -41.60 38.17 2.11
C THR A 763 -41.93 38.11 0.63
N PHE A 764 -42.39 36.96 0.10
CA PHE A 764 -42.61 36.78 -1.34
C PHE A 764 -44.07 37.06 -1.75
N ARG A 765 -44.24 37.79 -2.85
CA ARG A 765 -45.54 38.04 -3.46
C ARG A 765 -45.85 36.97 -4.52
N LEU A 766 -46.79 36.08 -4.22
CA LEU A 766 -47.26 35.05 -5.14
C LEU A 766 -48.72 35.30 -5.56
N GLU A 767 -49.01 35.18 -6.85
CA GLU A 767 -50.36 35.30 -7.43
C GLU A 767 -50.88 33.92 -7.86
N LEU A 768 -52.14 33.60 -7.57
CA LEU A 768 -52.75 32.34 -7.99
C LEU A 768 -52.97 32.34 -9.51
N ARG A 769 -52.40 31.35 -10.21
CA ARG A 769 -52.64 31.15 -11.64
C ARG A 769 -53.92 30.36 -11.91
N GLY A 770 -54.23 29.39 -11.05
CA GLY A 770 -55.34 28.44 -11.22
C GLY A 770 -54.85 27.01 -11.46
N GLU A 771 -55.75 26.14 -11.94
CA GLU A 771 -55.43 24.75 -12.28
C GLU A 771 -54.83 24.66 -13.68
N VAL A 772 -53.61 24.09 -13.78
CA VAL A 772 -52.93 23.80 -15.05
C VAL A 772 -52.86 22.29 -15.23
N GLU A 773 -53.28 21.80 -16.38
CA GLU A 773 -53.19 20.38 -16.72
C GLU A 773 -51.75 20.00 -17.07
N MET A 774 -51.16 19.11 -16.27
CA MET A 774 -49.78 18.65 -16.47
C MET A 774 -49.76 17.18 -16.90
N LYS A 775 -49.06 16.93 -18.01
CA LYS A 775 -48.92 15.60 -18.60
C LYS A 775 -48.44 14.59 -17.55
N GLY A 776 -49.27 13.57 -17.25
CA GLY A 776 -48.95 12.51 -16.29
C GLY A 776 -49.09 12.88 -14.80
N LYS A 777 -49.53 14.10 -14.46
CA LYS A 777 -49.82 14.54 -13.07
C LYS A 777 -51.28 14.99 -12.86
N GLY A 778 -52.03 15.19 -13.94
CA GLY A 778 -53.39 15.72 -13.89
C GLY A 778 -53.39 17.24 -13.67
N LYS A 779 -54.50 17.76 -13.14
CA LYS A 779 -54.62 19.19 -12.83
C LYS A 779 -53.85 19.54 -11.56
N GLN A 780 -52.95 20.51 -11.65
CA GLN A 780 -52.13 21.01 -10.56
C GLN A 780 -52.41 22.50 -10.35
N THR A 781 -52.62 22.92 -9.11
CA THR A 781 -52.74 24.35 -8.77
C THR A 781 -51.36 24.99 -8.75
N THR A 782 -51.18 26.08 -9.48
CA THR A 782 -49.88 26.77 -9.58
C THR A 782 -50.00 28.29 -9.37
N TYR A 783 -48.84 28.93 -9.22
CA TYR A 783 -48.71 30.33 -8.82
C TYR A 783 -47.67 31.06 -9.68
N TRP A 784 -47.77 32.38 -9.75
CA TRP A 784 -46.76 33.28 -10.30
C TRP A 784 -46.00 33.95 -9.17
N LEU A 785 -44.67 33.92 -9.22
CA LEU A 785 -43.84 34.74 -8.34
C LEU A 785 -43.66 36.13 -8.98
N LEU A 786 -44.10 37.18 -8.29
CA LEU A 786 -44.08 38.55 -8.80
C LEU A 786 -42.92 39.39 -8.25
N GLY A 787 -42.46 39.09 -7.03
CA GLY A 787 -41.40 39.85 -6.39
C GLY A 787 -41.22 39.47 -4.93
N GLU A 788 -40.26 40.13 -4.28
CA GLU A 788 -39.99 40.04 -2.85
C GLU A 788 -40.12 41.42 -2.22
N ASP A 789 -40.87 41.50 -1.11
CA ASP A 789 -40.93 42.67 -0.26
C ASP A 789 -39.74 42.68 0.72
N PRO A 790 -39.14 43.86 0.97
CA PRO A 790 -38.14 43.98 2.02
C PRO A 790 -38.76 43.57 3.36
N ALA A 791 -38.08 42.68 4.08
CA ALA A 791 -38.48 42.30 5.42
C ALA A 791 -38.50 43.56 6.31
N PRO A 792 -39.46 43.70 7.26
CA PRO A 792 -39.33 44.71 8.31
C PRO A 792 -38.03 44.43 9.08
N GLU A 793 -37.13 45.41 9.14
CA GLU A 793 -35.82 45.30 9.79
C GLU A 793 -35.98 44.81 11.24
N SER A 794 -35.46 43.61 11.53
CA SER A 794 -35.23 43.16 12.90
C SER A 794 -33.77 43.46 13.29
N PRO A 795 -33.49 44.03 14.48
CA PRO A 795 -32.19 44.61 14.85
C PRO A 795 -31.13 43.56 15.26
N ILE A 796 -30.83 42.60 14.38
CA ILE A 796 -29.83 41.54 14.64
C ILE A 796 -28.84 41.39 13.46
N ALA A 797 -28.99 42.16 12.37
CA ALA A 797 -28.17 42.00 11.17
C ALA A 797 -26.75 42.62 11.25
N GLU A 798 -26.49 43.57 12.16
CA GLU A 798 -25.16 44.21 12.29
C GLU A 798 -24.05 43.30 12.85
N ALA A 799 -24.39 42.14 13.40
CA ALA A 799 -23.39 41.22 13.98
C ALA A 799 -22.77 40.24 12.95
N ARG A 800 -23.24 40.21 11.70
CA ARG A 800 -22.74 39.26 10.68
C ARG A 800 -21.85 39.87 9.60
N GLU A 801 -21.92 41.19 9.38
CA GLU A 801 -20.99 41.88 8.46
C GLU A 801 -19.60 42.08 9.07
N THR A 802 -19.52 42.28 10.40
CA THR A 802 -18.24 42.46 11.11
C THR A 802 -17.39 41.20 11.24
N ALA A 803 -17.94 40.00 10.99
CA ALA A 803 -17.19 38.74 11.06
C ALA A 803 -16.56 38.30 9.73
N LYS A 804 -16.93 38.92 8.59
CA LYS A 804 -16.35 38.61 7.27
C LYS A 804 -15.14 39.47 6.91
N GLU A 805 -14.93 40.61 7.55
CA GLU A 805 -13.76 41.47 7.31
C GLU A 805 -12.51 41.06 8.11
N THR A 806 -12.62 40.14 9.07
CA THR A 806 -11.48 39.72 9.92
C THR A 806 -10.76 38.45 9.48
N ASN A 807 -11.08 37.88 8.31
CA ASN A 807 -10.35 36.71 7.76
C ASN A 807 -10.01 36.92 6.28
N LEU A 808 -9.19 37.94 6.03
CA LEU A 808 -8.46 38.16 4.77
C LEU A 808 -6.96 37.93 5.02
#